data_AF-A0A9D7STD5-F1
#
_entry.id   AF-A0A9D7STD5-F1
#
_cell.length_a   1.000
_cell.length_b   1.000
_cell.length_c   1.000
_cell.angle_alpha   90.00
_cell.angle_beta   90.00
_cell.angle_gamma   90.00
#
_symmetry.space_group_name_H-M   'P 1'
#
loop_
_entity.id
_entity.type
_entity.pdbx_description
1 polymer ?
#
loop_
_entity_poly.entity_id
_entity_poly.type
_entity_poly.pdbx_seq_one_letter_code
_entity_poly.pdbx_strand_id
1 'polypeptide(L)'
;MNLEIKKIISLFLFLSFCTCMTGQVKITKKDVTCRGGNDGWLNVNATNAAQPIKKYLWNDGVDAKSRMHIPAGHYCVTVTDANDCTGVDCIDVNQPETSLSLSIGIEPDPTNIVPCGIPQPVFVTAYASGGGGSFNINGTPNHAVQTLRVAETMNVKFRVTDANGCSVEKEQRVYILPRFCPRDPNEMVGPVGFDSLQWVSVKDTLDYNIKFENDPTEATAPAQRVMITHQFDEDINPLSFRLGSFGWGDYVFQIPGSPAFYQTRLNLIAQIGLYVDVTAGIDVNTHSAFWVFESIDPATGLLPVNPLIGFLPINDTISRGGEGFVNFFVRSKQPGHTRDTILAKANIVFDINEPIVTNIWSNTIDALPPSTTLNSLPAELETDTISLTWAGTDDTGGSGLDFVELYYSKNGAAYQLFPQTFADTIHSYNFQGEYGSDYAFFIVGVDHTGNRETGVPGEASTSILPRKVITLVRPAANEYCIHDTLHIDWSLIQIAAVDISLSIDSGQTFQPLFTNVPSTDTSAYYILTNSLAGEYLQIQIHDHSDTTYIRSSILPIKPLPDVNAGADKSICIGDVAFLIPDGANTYHWSPNIAINNPDLTIPTVNPSTNRKYYVVGTDVFGCRNIDSVLVAVHPFYVDSVVHMMCNEDSVFVGGAYQTIPGYYTDLLASTYGCDSTVVTQVVLTGPCPFPSPQVYVDKDATGSNNGTSWANAFTDLQNAIHAVDYYLNVHEIWIAEGTYKPSPSTNRDTSYVLRDSVAIYGGFVGNETLRTQRSTDPSLVKLSGDIGILNDSTDNAYHVIKVNPSCTDCILDGLTVRFGEANGTVTPAQIGGGLLINGKVLLDHVTIERNTTVLDGAAIYNSGASAITTIRDCLFRLNTSGLARDILNSNGAQLKFEGMNTVQD
;
A
#
# COMPACT_ATOMS: atom_id res chain seq x y z
N MET A 1 -65.35 28.53 66.45
CA MET A 1 -63.91 28.86 66.35
C MET A 1 -63.19 27.53 66.15
N ASN A 2 -62.95 27.02 64.94
CA ASN A 2 -62.71 27.58 63.59
C ASN A 2 -61.21 27.71 63.26
N LEU A 3 -60.77 26.87 62.31
CA LEU A 3 -59.51 26.88 61.54
C LEU A 3 -58.15 26.70 62.25
N GLU A 4 -57.15 26.40 61.41
CA GLU A 4 -55.70 26.26 61.67
C GLU A 4 -55.22 25.31 62.79
N ILE A 5 -55.00 24.04 62.42
CA ILE A 5 -53.76 23.23 62.61
C ILE A 5 -54.07 21.81 62.08
N LYS A 6 -54.12 21.67 60.75
CA LYS A 6 -54.30 20.36 60.06
C LYS A 6 -53.60 20.31 58.69
N LYS A 7 -52.36 20.81 58.62
CA LYS A 7 -51.52 20.85 57.40
C LYS A 7 -50.03 20.49 57.61
N ILE A 8 -49.66 19.85 58.74
CA ILE A 8 -48.26 19.51 59.08
C ILE A 8 -48.04 17.98 59.17
N ILE A 9 -48.87 17.18 58.49
CA ILE A 9 -48.66 15.73 58.31
C ILE A 9 -48.98 15.37 56.85
N SER A 10 -48.21 15.93 55.91
CA SER A 10 -48.26 15.55 54.49
C SER A 10 -47.00 15.95 53.69
N LEU A 11 -45.85 16.17 54.36
CA LEU A 11 -44.60 16.56 53.70
C LEU A 11 -43.36 16.09 54.50
N PHE A 12 -43.36 14.81 54.88
CA PHE A 12 -42.21 14.16 55.56
C PHE A 12 -41.83 12.81 54.89
N LEU A 13 -41.94 12.79 53.56
CA LEU A 13 -41.36 11.81 52.66
C LEU A 13 -41.02 12.57 51.36
N PHE A 14 -39.94 12.21 50.67
CA PHE A 14 -39.48 12.86 49.43
C PHE A 14 -39.14 14.37 49.51
N LEU A 15 -38.42 14.78 50.57
CA LEU A 15 -37.20 15.58 50.33
C LEU A 15 -35.99 14.65 50.39
N SER A 16 -35.96 13.67 49.48
CA SER A 16 -34.66 13.18 49.01
C SER A 16 -34.05 14.34 48.23
N PHE A 17 -32.97 14.91 48.73
CA PHE A 17 -32.17 15.80 47.90
C PHE A 17 -31.67 14.96 46.72
N CYS A 18 -32.21 15.20 45.53
CA CYS A 18 -31.58 14.74 44.31
C CYS A 18 -30.34 15.60 44.06
N THR A 19 -29.34 15.46 44.95
CA THR A 19 -27.98 15.89 44.67
C THR A 19 -27.53 15.12 43.47
N CYS A 20 -27.59 15.78 42.32
CA CYS A 20 -26.88 15.39 41.14
C CYS A 20 -25.40 15.43 41.47
N MET A 21 -24.85 14.32 42.00
CA MET A 21 -23.41 14.13 42.06
C MET A 21 -22.94 14.26 40.62
N THR A 22 -22.12 15.27 40.35
CA THR A 22 -21.76 15.66 38.99
C THR A 22 -21.03 14.51 38.31
N GLY A 23 -21.80 13.73 37.54
CA GLY A 23 -21.30 12.54 36.87
C GLY A 23 -20.23 12.96 35.88
N GLN A 24 -18.98 12.57 36.16
CA GLN A 24 -17.87 12.98 35.31
C GLN A 24 -17.90 12.11 34.05
N VAL A 25 -18.51 12.69 33.02
CA VAL A 25 -18.43 12.24 31.63
C VAL A 25 -17.02 12.54 31.14
N LYS A 26 -16.40 11.55 30.49
CA LYS A 26 -15.15 11.72 29.75
C LYS A 26 -15.18 10.94 28.45
N ILE A 27 -14.91 11.61 27.34
CA ILE A 27 -14.70 11.00 26.04
C ILE A 27 -13.24 10.52 25.93
N THR A 28 -13.06 9.33 25.37
CA THR A 28 -11.78 8.80 24.86
C THR A 28 -11.87 8.69 23.35
N LYS A 29 -10.80 9.05 22.62
CA LYS A 29 -10.78 9.11 21.15
C LYS A 29 -9.61 8.37 20.52
N LYS A 30 -9.75 8.05 19.23
CA LYS A 30 -8.66 7.95 18.25
C LYS A 30 -8.89 9.00 17.15
N ASP A 31 -7.83 9.72 16.79
CA ASP A 31 -7.82 10.64 15.65
C ASP A 31 -7.79 9.89 14.31
N VAL A 32 -8.15 10.59 13.24
CA VAL A 32 -8.19 10.04 11.87
C VAL A 32 -6.77 9.88 11.33
N THR A 33 -6.45 8.72 10.75
CA THR A 33 -5.10 8.38 10.28
C THR A 33 -4.69 9.18 9.05
N CYS A 34 -5.62 9.42 8.11
CA CYS A 34 -5.37 10.13 6.86
C CYS A 34 -6.24 11.38 6.72
N ARG A 35 -5.69 12.46 6.13
CA ARG A 35 -6.43 13.71 5.91
C ARG A 35 -7.61 13.49 4.95
N GLY A 36 -8.82 13.79 5.40
CA GLY A 36 -10.08 13.49 4.72
C GLY A 36 -10.64 12.08 4.98
N GLY A 37 -9.97 11.26 5.79
CA GLY A 37 -10.44 9.94 6.20
C GLY A 37 -11.56 9.96 7.25
N ASN A 38 -12.05 8.78 7.58
CA ASN A 38 -13.13 8.56 8.54
C ASN A 38 -12.85 7.42 9.51
N ASP A 39 -11.60 7.06 9.80
CA ASP A 39 -11.27 5.91 10.66
C ASP A 39 -11.10 6.25 12.15
N GLY A 40 -11.57 7.44 12.56
CA GLY A 40 -11.61 7.87 13.96
C GLY A 40 -12.68 7.12 14.77
N TRP A 41 -12.53 7.11 16.10
CA TRP A 41 -13.54 6.59 17.02
C TRP A 41 -13.62 7.42 18.30
N LEU A 42 -14.79 7.39 18.95
CA LEU A 42 -15.08 7.97 20.27
C LEU A 42 -15.72 6.91 21.17
N ASN A 43 -15.40 6.94 22.46
CA ASN A 43 -16.10 6.15 23.48
C ASN A 43 -16.28 6.98 24.75
N VAL A 44 -17.48 6.93 25.32
CA VAL A 44 -17.88 7.72 26.50
C VAL A 44 -17.81 6.89 27.77
N ASN A 45 -17.06 7.38 28.75
CA ASN A 45 -17.05 6.85 30.11
C ASN A 45 -17.73 7.86 31.05
N ALA A 46 -18.91 7.50 31.56
CA ALA A 46 -19.61 8.28 32.59
C ALA A 46 -19.35 7.65 33.97
N THR A 47 -18.66 8.38 34.84
CA THR A 47 -18.36 7.95 36.22
C THR A 47 -19.27 8.66 37.22
N ASN A 48 -19.58 8.02 38.34
CA ASN A 48 -20.51 8.50 39.38
C ASN A 48 -21.97 8.77 38.93
N ALA A 49 -22.34 8.41 37.70
CA ALA A 49 -23.71 8.54 37.16
C ALA A 49 -24.58 7.31 37.45
N ALA A 50 -25.87 7.51 37.72
CA ALA A 50 -26.80 6.47 38.14
C ALA A 50 -27.15 5.50 36.99
N GLN A 51 -27.01 4.21 37.25
CA GLN A 51 -27.19 3.14 36.26
C GLN A 51 -28.63 2.57 36.27
N PRO A 52 -29.16 2.14 35.11
CA PRO A 52 -28.57 2.25 33.78
C PRO A 52 -28.67 3.68 33.21
N ILE A 53 -27.67 4.09 32.43
CA ILE A 53 -27.72 5.35 31.66
C ILE A 53 -28.90 5.32 30.68
N LYS A 54 -29.71 6.39 30.65
CA LYS A 54 -30.86 6.53 29.74
C LYS A 54 -30.46 6.96 28.33
N LYS A 55 -29.46 7.84 28.17
CA LYS A 55 -29.12 8.44 26.87
C LYS A 55 -27.65 8.84 26.72
N TYR A 56 -27.12 8.79 25.49
CA TYR A 56 -25.80 9.28 25.08
C TYR A 56 -25.93 10.12 23.80
N LEU A 57 -26.60 11.28 23.90
CA LEU A 57 -26.97 12.10 22.74
C LEU A 57 -25.82 13.01 22.29
N TRP A 58 -25.36 12.84 21.07
CA TRP A 58 -24.33 13.67 20.44
C TRP A 58 -24.89 14.93 19.78
N ASN A 59 -24.03 15.91 19.51
CA ASN A 59 -24.37 17.20 18.88
C ASN A 59 -24.92 17.08 17.44
N ASP A 60 -24.73 15.95 16.78
CA ASP A 60 -25.31 15.61 15.47
C ASP A 60 -26.58 14.71 15.57
N GLY A 61 -27.09 14.50 16.78
CA GLY A 61 -28.33 13.76 17.03
C GLY A 61 -28.20 12.24 17.21
N VAL A 62 -27.00 11.67 17.03
CA VAL A 62 -26.74 10.24 17.28
C VAL A 62 -26.90 9.92 18.77
N ASP A 63 -27.46 8.76 19.11
CA ASP A 63 -27.63 8.30 20.49
C ASP A 63 -26.86 6.98 20.72
N ALA A 64 -25.60 7.08 21.15
CA ALA A 64 -24.69 5.94 21.25
C ALA A 64 -23.53 6.19 22.23
N LYS A 65 -23.21 5.22 23.09
CA LYS A 65 -22.07 5.28 24.01
C LYS A 65 -20.71 5.34 23.29
N SER A 66 -20.61 4.66 22.15
CA SER A 66 -19.38 4.52 21.39
C SER A 66 -19.69 4.76 19.90
N ARG A 67 -18.79 5.44 19.20
CA ARG A 67 -18.90 5.78 17.78
C ARG A 67 -17.62 5.34 17.09
N MET A 68 -17.77 4.70 15.93
CA MET A 68 -16.67 4.28 15.06
C MET A 68 -16.93 4.83 13.65
N HIS A 69 -15.90 4.85 12.82
CA HIS A 69 -15.96 5.30 11.44
C HIS A 69 -16.38 6.78 11.27
N ILE A 70 -15.84 7.65 12.13
CA ILE A 70 -16.12 9.10 12.10
C ILE A 70 -14.98 9.92 11.48
N PRO A 71 -15.28 11.03 10.77
CA PRO A 71 -14.29 11.99 10.29
C PRO A 71 -13.80 12.94 11.40
N ALA A 72 -12.75 13.69 11.10
CA ALA A 72 -12.26 14.78 11.95
C ALA A 72 -13.32 15.89 12.12
N GLY A 73 -13.38 16.49 13.32
CA GLY A 73 -14.41 17.47 13.69
C GLY A 73 -14.62 17.59 15.19
N HIS A 74 -15.50 18.52 15.60
CA HIS A 74 -15.80 18.80 17.00
C HIS A 74 -17.05 18.04 17.47
N TYR A 75 -16.90 17.15 18.46
CA TYR A 75 -17.96 16.28 18.95
C TYR A 75 -18.24 16.51 20.43
N CYS A 76 -19.50 16.79 20.76
CA CYS A 76 -19.98 16.91 22.14
C CYS A 76 -21.06 15.86 22.42
N VAL A 77 -21.01 15.24 23.59
CA VAL A 77 -22.05 14.29 24.06
C VAL A 77 -22.75 14.81 25.30
N THR A 78 -24.07 14.70 25.32
CA THR A 78 -24.91 14.86 26.51
C THR A 78 -25.36 13.49 27.00
N VAL A 79 -24.87 13.09 28.16
CA VAL A 79 -25.25 11.84 28.82
C VAL A 79 -26.40 12.12 29.79
N THR A 80 -27.47 11.31 29.76
CA THR A 80 -28.58 11.38 30.72
C THR A 80 -28.66 10.08 31.51
N ASP A 81 -28.65 10.15 32.84
CA ASP A 81 -28.62 8.99 33.72
C ASP A 81 -30.02 8.51 34.18
N ALA A 82 -30.08 7.46 35.01
CA ALA A 82 -31.33 6.88 35.51
C ALA A 82 -32.22 7.88 36.29
N ASN A 83 -31.64 8.90 36.91
CA ASN A 83 -32.30 9.92 37.74
C ASN A 83 -32.62 11.22 36.96
N ASP A 84 -32.48 11.20 35.63
CA ASP A 84 -32.60 12.38 34.74
C ASP A 84 -31.53 13.47 35.00
N CYS A 85 -30.42 13.10 35.67
CA CYS A 85 -29.23 13.93 35.72
C CYS A 85 -28.52 13.96 34.36
N THR A 86 -27.96 15.11 34.00
CA THR A 86 -27.20 15.29 32.76
C THR A 86 -25.75 15.68 32.99
N GLY A 87 -24.86 15.22 32.12
CA GLY A 87 -23.46 15.62 32.04
C GLY A 87 -23.03 15.80 30.58
N VAL A 88 -22.12 16.74 30.32
CA VAL A 88 -21.63 17.06 28.97
C VAL A 88 -20.11 16.99 28.94
N ASP A 89 -19.57 16.46 27.85
CA ASP A 89 -18.15 16.54 27.50
C ASP A 89 -18.00 16.79 26.00
N CYS A 90 -16.89 17.40 25.57
CA CYS A 90 -16.61 17.78 24.19
C CYS A 90 -15.15 17.48 23.82
N ILE A 91 -14.92 17.00 22.59
CA ILE A 91 -13.58 16.70 22.09
C ILE A 91 -13.47 16.92 20.59
N ASP A 92 -12.32 17.46 20.16
CA ASP A 92 -11.95 17.52 18.76
C ASP A 92 -11.30 16.19 18.32
N VAL A 93 -11.74 15.67 17.17
CA VAL A 93 -11.07 14.59 16.45
C VAL A 93 -10.24 15.22 15.35
N ASN A 94 -8.93 14.96 15.36
CA ASN A 94 -7.94 15.57 14.48
C ASN A 94 -7.68 14.69 13.24
N GLN A 95 -6.91 15.26 12.30
CA GLN A 95 -6.36 14.62 11.11
C GLN A 95 -5.02 15.29 10.75
N PRO A 96 -4.16 14.68 9.91
CA PRO A 96 -2.93 15.32 9.43
C PRO A 96 -3.17 16.66 8.71
N GLU A 97 -2.30 17.64 8.95
CA GLU A 97 -2.47 19.00 8.39
C GLU A 97 -2.25 19.06 6.87
N THR A 98 -1.28 18.32 6.36
CA THR A 98 -0.91 18.24 4.94
C THR A 98 -1.41 16.96 4.28
N SER A 99 -2.09 17.07 3.14
CA SER A 99 -2.43 15.92 2.29
C SER A 99 -1.18 15.35 1.63
N LEU A 100 -1.06 14.03 1.56
CA LEU A 100 -0.07 13.36 0.73
C LEU A 100 -0.29 13.72 -0.75
N SER A 101 0.80 13.98 -1.47
CA SER A 101 0.78 14.44 -2.87
C SER A 101 1.90 13.81 -3.68
N LEU A 102 1.66 13.71 -4.99
CA LEU A 102 2.53 13.04 -5.96
C LEU A 102 2.53 13.84 -7.27
N SER A 103 3.69 14.39 -7.64
CA SER A 103 3.92 15.00 -8.95
C SER A 103 4.88 14.13 -9.78
N ILE A 104 4.88 14.34 -11.09
CA ILE A 104 5.72 13.59 -12.04
C ILE A 104 6.29 14.62 -13.02
N GLY A 105 7.62 14.61 -13.19
CA GLY A 105 8.33 15.29 -14.26
C GLY A 105 8.80 14.30 -15.32
N ILE A 106 8.98 14.79 -16.55
CA ILE A 106 9.53 14.01 -17.68
C ILE A 106 10.58 14.87 -18.36
N GLU A 107 11.76 14.30 -18.59
CA GLU A 107 12.90 14.97 -19.23
C GLU A 107 13.58 14.04 -20.26
N PRO A 108 14.07 14.54 -21.42
CA PRO A 108 14.78 13.69 -22.38
C PRO A 108 16.05 13.11 -21.78
N ASP A 109 16.40 11.86 -22.11
CA ASP A 109 17.67 11.27 -21.71
C ASP A 109 18.86 12.01 -22.37
N PRO A 110 19.71 12.73 -21.62
CA PRO A 110 20.80 13.52 -22.19
C PRO A 110 22.04 12.66 -22.53
N THR A 111 22.04 11.37 -22.24
CA THR A 111 23.23 10.51 -22.39
C THR A 111 23.49 10.05 -23.83
N ASN A 112 22.55 10.25 -24.77
CA ASN A 112 22.65 9.77 -26.14
C ASN A 112 22.09 10.77 -27.17
N ILE A 113 22.83 11.00 -28.25
CA ILE A 113 22.34 11.74 -29.43
C ILE A 113 21.56 10.77 -30.31
N VAL A 114 20.26 10.99 -30.48
CA VAL A 114 19.35 10.07 -31.18
C VAL A 114 19.12 10.51 -32.65
N PRO A 115 19.31 9.62 -33.64
CA PRO A 115 18.98 9.88 -35.05
C PRO A 115 17.48 10.05 -35.33
N CYS A 116 17.14 10.73 -36.44
CA CYS A 116 15.76 10.86 -36.94
C CYS A 116 15.04 9.50 -37.05
N GLY A 117 13.77 9.45 -36.64
CA GLY A 117 12.91 8.27 -36.76
C GLY A 117 13.12 7.18 -35.70
N ILE A 118 14.08 7.34 -34.78
CA ILE A 118 14.26 6.42 -33.63
C ILE A 118 13.53 6.99 -32.40
N PRO A 119 12.81 6.18 -31.60
CA PRO A 119 12.21 6.61 -30.34
C PRO A 119 13.24 7.21 -29.38
N GLN A 120 13.01 8.42 -28.87
CA GLN A 120 13.92 9.09 -27.93
C GLN A 120 13.56 8.74 -26.48
N PRO A 121 14.43 8.03 -25.73
CA PRO A 121 14.16 7.68 -24.34
C PRO A 121 14.06 8.92 -23.43
N VAL A 122 13.27 8.81 -22.37
CA VAL A 122 13.11 9.84 -21.35
C VAL A 122 13.40 9.31 -19.95
N PHE A 123 13.76 10.20 -19.04
CA PHE A 123 13.67 9.97 -17.61
C PHE A 123 12.32 10.49 -17.11
N VAL A 124 11.65 9.69 -16.28
CA VAL A 124 10.35 9.96 -15.67
C VAL A 124 10.56 9.97 -14.17
N THR A 125 10.50 11.15 -13.57
CA THR A 125 10.85 11.36 -12.16
C THR A 125 9.58 11.69 -11.36
N ALA A 126 9.19 10.78 -10.47
CA ALA A 126 8.12 11.00 -9.50
C ALA A 126 8.67 11.71 -8.25
N TYR A 127 7.90 12.66 -7.72
CA TYR A 127 8.21 13.40 -6.50
C TYR A 127 7.04 13.30 -5.50
N ALA A 128 7.34 12.94 -4.26
CA ALA A 128 6.37 12.80 -3.16
C ALA A 128 6.53 13.94 -2.14
N SER A 129 5.40 14.49 -1.65
CA SER A 129 5.43 15.48 -0.55
C SER A 129 4.09 15.57 0.20
N GLY A 130 4.09 16.14 1.41
CA GLY A 130 2.93 16.14 2.32
C GLY A 130 2.77 14.80 3.05
N GLY A 131 1.58 14.49 3.59
CA GLY A 131 1.37 13.25 4.36
C GLY A 131 2.12 13.25 5.70
N GLY A 132 2.42 12.06 6.24
CA GLY A 132 3.16 11.90 7.49
C GLY A 132 4.24 10.81 7.45
N GLY A 133 5.46 11.19 7.86
CA GLY A 133 6.63 10.31 7.92
C GLY A 133 7.35 10.15 6.58
N SER A 134 8.06 9.03 6.41
CA SER A 134 8.80 8.75 5.17
C SER A 134 7.89 8.21 4.06
N PHE A 135 8.34 8.37 2.81
CA PHE A 135 7.63 7.92 1.62
C PHE A 135 8.21 6.62 1.07
N ASN A 136 7.33 5.72 0.64
CA ASN A 136 7.65 4.58 -0.20
C ASN A 136 7.04 4.81 -1.60
N ILE A 137 7.86 4.74 -2.65
CA ILE A 137 7.40 4.84 -4.05
C ILE A 137 7.55 3.48 -4.73
N ASN A 138 6.45 2.90 -5.21
CA ASN A 138 6.43 1.62 -5.93
C ASN A 138 7.16 0.46 -5.22
N GLY A 139 7.10 0.43 -3.88
CA GLY A 139 7.81 -0.57 -3.06
C GLY A 139 9.19 -0.12 -2.59
N THR A 140 9.83 0.87 -3.23
CA THR A 140 11.16 1.36 -2.81
C THR A 140 11.05 2.21 -1.53
N PRO A 141 11.72 1.84 -0.42
CA PRO A 141 11.60 2.56 0.86
C PRO A 141 12.32 3.93 0.85
N ASN A 142 11.82 4.85 1.68
CA ASN A 142 12.45 6.12 2.06
C ASN A 142 12.89 7.04 0.90
N HIS A 143 12.19 6.99 -0.24
CA HIS A 143 12.46 7.85 -1.38
C HIS A 143 11.36 8.92 -1.53
N ALA A 144 11.72 10.20 -1.38
CA ALA A 144 10.87 11.31 -1.79
C ALA A 144 10.90 11.56 -3.32
N VAL A 145 11.85 10.94 -4.02
CA VAL A 145 12.06 11.07 -5.47
C VAL A 145 12.40 9.69 -6.05
N GLN A 146 11.75 9.29 -7.15
CA GLN A 146 12.07 8.05 -7.88
C GLN A 146 12.12 8.34 -9.38
N THR A 147 13.26 8.08 -10.02
CA THR A 147 13.46 8.24 -11.47
C THR A 147 13.46 6.88 -12.17
N LEU A 148 12.65 6.76 -13.23
CA LEU A 148 12.61 5.60 -14.13
C LEU A 148 13.03 6.04 -15.53
N ARG A 149 13.91 5.28 -16.19
CA ARG A 149 14.21 5.46 -17.62
C ARG A 149 13.19 4.70 -18.46
N VAL A 150 12.50 5.39 -19.36
CA VAL A 150 11.49 4.81 -20.25
C VAL A 150 11.95 4.92 -21.70
N ALA A 151 11.94 3.80 -22.43
CA ALA A 151 12.42 3.69 -23.80
C ALA A 151 11.35 3.21 -24.80
N GLU A 152 10.17 2.84 -24.33
CA GLU A 152 9.00 2.46 -25.14
C GLU A 152 7.74 3.14 -24.58
N THR A 153 6.74 3.43 -25.42
CA THR A 153 5.50 4.10 -24.99
C THR A 153 4.71 3.19 -24.04
N MET A 154 4.55 3.62 -22.79
CA MET A 154 3.91 2.84 -21.73
C MET A 154 3.20 3.72 -20.70
N ASN A 155 2.26 3.14 -19.95
CA ASN A 155 1.79 3.75 -18.71
C ASN A 155 2.81 3.46 -17.60
N VAL A 156 3.29 4.51 -16.94
CA VAL A 156 4.08 4.41 -15.71
C VAL A 156 3.19 4.80 -14.54
N LYS A 157 2.88 3.83 -13.68
CA LYS A 157 2.13 4.04 -12.45
C LYS A 157 3.09 4.22 -11.28
N PHE A 158 2.90 5.29 -10.52
CA PHE A 158 3.57 5.52 -9.25
C PHE A 158 2.52 5.47 -8.12
N ARG A 159 2.70 4.53 -7.19
CA ARG A 159 2.06 4.55 -5.87
C ARG A 159 3.05 5.15 -4.87
N VAL A 160 2.67 6.26 -4.23
CA VAL A 160 3.31 6.74 -3.01
C VAL A 160 2.49 6.25 -1.83
N THR A 161 3.14 5.72 -0.79
CA THR A 161 2.53 5.46 0.52
C THR A 161 3.38 6.12 1.60
N ASP A 162 2.76 6.79 2.56
CA ASP A 162 3.44 7.40 3.71
C ASP A 162 3.52 6.45 4.92
N ALA A 163 4.22 6.84 5.98
CA ALA A 163 4.44 5.99 7.15
C ALA A 163 3.17 5.75 8.00
N ASN A 164 2.11 6.53 7.80
CA ASN A 164 0.79 6.31 8.39
C ASN A 164 -0.05 5.30 7.58
N GLY A 165 0.45 4.83 6.43
CA GLY A 165 -0.25 3.93 5.51
C GLY A 165 -1.19 4.66 4.55
N CYS A 166 -1.17 6.00 4.51
CA CYS A 166 -1.95 6.77 3.55
C CYS A 166 -1.29 6.66 2.17
N SER A 167 -2.05 6.30 1.14
CA SER A 167 -1.51 6.11 -0.22
C SER A 167 -2.17 6.99 -1.26
N VAL A 168 -1.37 7.58 -2.15
CA VAL A 168 -1.81 8.25 -3.37
C VAL A 168 -1.20 7.54 -4.58
N GLU A 169 -2.00 7.34 -5.62
CA GLU A 169 -1.53 6.77 -6.88
C GLU A 169 -1.66 7.81 -8.00
N LYS A 170 -0.67 7.86 -8.88
CA LYS A 170 -0.72 8.63 -10.12
C LYS A 170 -0.16 7.81 -11.25
N GLU A 171 -0.97 7.64 -12.28
CA GLU A 171 -0.58 6.98 -13.52
C GLU A 171 -0.32 8.06 -14.58
N GLN A 172 0.82 7.92 -15.26
CA GLN A 172 1.24 8.81 -16.34
C GLN A 172 1.46 7.97 -17.58
N ARG A 173 0.70 8.25 -18.65
CA ARG A 173 1.02 7.71 -19.98
C ARG A 173 2.26 8.46 -20.49
N VAL A 174 3.32 7.71 -20.77
CA VAL A 174 4.61 8.24 -21.22
C VAL A 174 4.76 7.88 -22.68
N TYR A 175 4.71 8.89 -23.54
CA TYR A 175 4.82 8.74 -24.98
C TYR A 175 6.28 8.87 -25.40
N ILE A 176 6.89 7.75 -25.81
CA ILE A 176 8.22 7.75 -26.42
C ILE A 176 8.02 7.94 -27.92
N LEU A 177 7.96 9.21 -28.32
CA LEU A 177 7.82 9.58 -29.72
C LEU A 177 9.15 9.30 -30.46
N PRO A 178 9.11 8.83 -31.72
CA PRO A 178 10.24 8.90 -32.63
C PRO A 178 10.73 10.34 -32.73
N ARG A 179 12.06 10.57 -32.82
CA ARG A 179 12.59 11.89 -33.19
C ARG A 179 12.01 12.29 -34.55
N PHE A 180 11.02 13.19 -34.52
CA PHE A 180 10.25 13.55 -35.70
C PHE A 180 11.02 14.57 -36.54
N CYS A 181 11.39 14.17 -37.75
CA CYS A 181 12.04 15.04 -38.74
C CYS A 181 11.07 15.20 -39.92
N PRO A 182 10.37 16.35 -40.04
CA PRO A 182 9.35 16.62 -41.05
C PRO A 182 9.71 16.19 -42.48
N ARG A 183 8.73 15.70 -43.25
CA ARG A 183 8.92 15.44 -44.69
C ARG A 183 8.46 16.58 -45.59
N ASP A 184 7.61 17.45 -45.05
CA ASP A 184 7.05 18.64 -45.68
C ASP A 184 6.73 19.61 -44.52
N PRO A 185 7.53 20.66 -44.29
CA PRO A 185 7.29 21.64 -43.22
C PRO A 185 6.21 22.67 -43.58
N ASN A 186 5.80 23.51 -42.63
CA ASN A 186 4.63 24.41 -42.74
C ASN A 186 3.27 23.68 -42.78
N GLU A 187 3.15 22.58 -42.02
CA GLU A 187 1.99 21.69 -41.93
C GLU A 187 1.26 21.81 -40.57
N MET A 188 -0.07 21.69 -40.57
CA MET A 188 -0.92 21.45 -39.40
C MET A 188 -1.33 19.97 -39.36
N VAL A 189 -1.05 19.31 -38.25
CA VAL A 189 -1.46 17.93 -37.96
C VAL A 189 -2.29 17.91 -36.68
N GLY A 190 -3.36 17.11 -36.66
CA GLY A 190 -4.24 16.93 -35.52
C GLY A 190 -4.33 15.47 -35.05
N PRO A 191 -5.30 15.13 -34.19
CA PRO A 191 -5.48 13.78 -33.71
C PRO A 191 -5.95 12.86 -34.85
N VAL A 192 -5.37 11.67 -34.91
CA VAL A 192 -5.77 10.63 -35.87
C VAL A 192 -7.00 9.91 -35.33
N GLY A 193 -8.14 10.11 -36.00
CA GLY A 193 -9.42 9.49 -35.64
C GLY A 193 -9.70 8.20 -36.42
N PHE A 194 -10.86 7.59 -36.16
CA PHE A 194 -11.32 6.40 -36.88
C PHE A 194 -11.79 6.73 -38.31
N ASP A 195 -11.45 5.82 -39.25
CA ASP A 195 -11.71 5.88 -40.70
C ASP A 195 -11.29 7.20 -41.42
N SER A 196 -11.55 7.27 -42.73
CA SER A 196 -11.39 8.40 -43.64
C SER A 196 -11.96 9.75 -43.15
N LEU A 197 -12.96 9.75 -42.27
CA LEU A 197 -13.56 10.96 -41.68
C LEU A 197 -12.89 11.41 -40.36
N GLN A 198 -11.92 10.65 -39.86
CA GLN A 198 -11.15 10.96 -38.66
C GLN A 198 -12.06 11.23 -37.44
N TRP A 199 -12.95 10.27 -37.18
CA TRP A 199 -13.90 10.29 -36.06
C TRP A 199 -13.18 10.34 -34.71
N VAL A 200 -13.61 11.25 -33.84
CA VAL A 200 -13.13 11.44 -32.46
C VAL A 200 -14.32 11.66 -31.53
N SER A 201 -14.22 11.25 -30.26
CA SER A 201 -15.30 11.50 -29.30
C SER A 201 -15.36 12.97 -28.94
N VAL A 202 -16.57 13.52 -28.77
CA VAL A 202 -16.81 14.86 -28.20
C VAL A 202 -16.13 15.06 -26.83
N LYS A 203 -15.79 13.95 -26.14
CA LYS A 203 -15.16 13.90 -24.82
C LYS A 203 -13.63 13.97 -24.87
N ASP A 204 -13.03 13.78 -26.05
CA ASP A 204 -11.59 13.64 -26.22
C ASP A 204 -10.80 14.92 -25.92
N THR A 205 -9.50 14.73 -25.72
CA THR A 205 -8.51 15.81 -25.73
C THR A 205 -7.77 15.72 -27.05
N LEU A 206 -7.89 16.77 -27.86
CA LEU A 206 -7.49 16.81 -29.26
C LEU A 206 -6.09 17.44 -29.33
N ASP A 207 -5.08 16.61 -29.55
CA ASP A 207 -3.68 17.00 -29.67
C ASP A 207 -3.35 17.49 -31.08
N TYR A 208 -2.82 18.71 -31.20
CA TYR A 208 -2.44 19.33 -32.47
C TYR A 208 -0.96 19.73 -32.48
N ASN A 209 -0.36 19.65 -33.67
CA ASN A 209 1.04 19.95 -33.97
C ASN A 209 1.11 20.86 -35.21
N ILE A 210 1.64 22.07 -35.04
CA ILE A 210 1.96 22.98 -36.15
C ILE A 210 3.47 22.90 -36.39
N LYS A 211 3.88 22.57 -37.61
CA LYS A 211 5.27 22.51 -38.08
C LYS A 211 5.57 23.75 -38.91
N PHE A 212 6.83 24.19 -38.94
CA PHE A 212 7.27 25.34 -39.72
C PHE A 212 8.72 25.16 -40.20
N GLU A 213 9.11 25.83 -41.29
CA GLU A 213 10.52 25.98 -41.65
C GLU A 213 10.88 27.36 -42.21
N ASN A 214 12.14 27.74 -42.04
CA ASN A 214 12.75 28.88 -42.73
C ASN A 214 13.27 28.44 -44.12
N ASP A 215 12.36 28.22 -45.07
CA ASP A 215 12.59 27.56 -46.38
C ASP A 215 13.72 28.23 -47.19
N PRO A 216 14.75 27.49 -47.68
CA PRO A 216 15.88 28.04 -48.45
C PRO A 216 15.53 28.65 -49.82
N THR A 217 14.28 28.52 -50.29
CA THR A 217 13.80 29.15 -51.53
C THR A 217 13.19 30.54 -51.31
N GLU A 218 12.61 30.79 -50.13
CA GLU A 218 11.98 32.07 -49.75
C GLU A 218 12.84 32.87 -48.73
N ALA A 219 13.64 32.18 -47.91
CA ALA A 219 14.48 32.78 -46.87
C ALA A 219 15.84 33.26 -47.41
N THR A 220 16.26 34.45 -46.96
CA THR A 220 17.57 35.05 -47.30
C THR A 220 18.51 35.20 -46.10
N ALA A 221 18.02 34.90 -44.88
CA ALA A 221 18.77 34.98 -43.63
C ALA A 221 18.18 34.03 -42.56
N PRO A 222 18.90 33.74 -41.46
CA PRO A 222 18.32 33.16 -40.25
C PRO A 222 17.20 34.06 -39.70
N ALA A 223 16.02 33.51 -39.44
CA ALA A 223 14.89 34.28 -38.93
C ALA A 223 15.18 34.79 -37.51
N GLN A 224 14.99 36.09 -37.29
CA GLN A 224 15.15 36.70 -35.96
C GLN A 224 13.90 36.50 -35.11
N ARG A 225 12.73 36.43 -35.75
CA ARG A 225 11.41 36.33 -35.17
C ARG A 225 10.56 35.30 -35.92
N VAL A 226 9.84 34.46 -35.17
CA VAL A 226 8.79 33.58 -35.72
C VAL A 226 7.51 33.81 -34.94
N MET A 227 6.42 34.12 -35.64
CA MET A 227 5.10 34.31 -35.06
C MET A 227 4.10 33.33 -35.69
N ILE A 228 3.44 32.54 -34.86
CA ILE A 228 2.43 31.55 -35.27
C ILE A 228 1.08 31.98 -34.70
N THR A 229 0.02 31.87 -35.48
CA THR A 229 -1.37 32.10 -35.04
C THR A 229 -2.28 30.97 -35.50
N HIS A 230 -3.18 30.52 -34.63
CA HIS A 230 -4.20 29.51 -34.93
C HIS A 230 -5.55 29.98 -34.40
N GLN A 231 -6.47 30.29 -35.32
CA GLN A 231 -7.85 30.59 -35.01
C GLN A 231 -8.59 29.29 -34.67
N PHE A 232 -9.22 29.22 -33.50
CA PHE A 232 -10.04 28.07 -33.15
C PHE A 232 -11.33 28.03 -33.96
N ASP A 233 -11.72 26.79 -34.29
CA ASP A 233 -13.02 26.44 -34.87
C ASP A 233 -14.19 26.84 -33.93
N GLU A 234 -15.39 27.01 -34.48
CA GLU A 234 -16.55 27.32 -33.65
C GLU A 234 -17.01 26.15 -32.78
N ASP A 235 -16.61 24.90 -33.06
CA ASP A 235 -16.91 23.75 -32.19
C ASP A 235 -15.84 23.49 -31.10
N ILE A 236 -14.75 24.26 -31.06
CA ILE A 236 -13.73 24.15 -30.01
C ILE A 236 -14.06 25.02 -28.78
N ASN A 237 -13.81 24.48 -27.58
CA ASN A 237 -13.88 25.25 -26.33
C ASN A 237 -12.55 25.99 -26.08
N PRO A 238 -12.44 27.32 -26.26
CA PRO A 238 -11.17 28.04 -26.09
C PRO A 238 -10.61 27.96 -24.67
N LEU A 239 -11.46 27.82 -23.64
CA LEU A 239 -11.01 27.68 -22.24
C LEU A 239 -10.34 26.33 -21.94
N SER A 240 -10.49 25.36 -22.84
CA SER A 240 -9.78 24.07 -22.79
C SER A 240 -8.35 24.12 -23.28
N PHE A 241 -7.93 25.20 -23.97
CA PHE A 241 -6.60 25.31 -24.58
C PHE A 241 -5.46 25.18 -23.58
N ARG A 242 -4.50 24.30 -23.86
CA ARG A 242 -3.30 24.06 -23.07
C ARG A 242 -2.09 23.95 -24.00
N LEU A 243 -0.98 24.56 -23.61
CA LEU A 243 0.27 24.55 -24.39
C LEU A 243 1.01 23.21 -24.23
N GLY A 244 1.42 22.62 -25.34
CA GLY A 244 2.31 21.47 -25.39
C GLY A 244 3.79 21.89 -25.48
N SER A 245 4.65 20.96 -25.86
CA SER A 245 6.05 21.24 -26.18
C SER A 245 6.22 22.05 -27.48
N PHE A 246 7.37 22.72 -27.62
CA PHE A 246 7.79 23.37 -28.86
C PHE A 246 9.27 23.07 -29.13
N GLY A 247 9.76 23.37 -30.34
CA GLY A 247 11.15 23.12 -30.68
C GLY A 247 11.58 23.62 -32.05
N TRP A 248 12.88 23.54 -32.32
CA TRP A 248 13.51 23.78 -33.62
C TRP A 248 14.88 23.11 -33.71
N GLY A 249 15.22 22.57 -34.88
CA GLY A 249 16.44 21.77 -35.09
C GLY A 249 16.55 20.61 -34.09
N ASP A 250 17.64 20.56 -33.33
CA ASP A 250 17.85 19.59 -32.24
C ASP A 250 17.17 19.98 -30.90
N TYR A 251 16.61 21.20 -30.78
CA TYR A 251 16.08 21.71 -29.51
C TYR A 251 14.60 21.38 -29.32
N VAL A 252 14.27 20.72 -28.21
CA VAL A 252 12.89 20.48 -27.78
C VAL A 252 12.68 21.00 -26.35
N PHE A 253 11.72 21.90 -26.20
CA PHE A 253 11.37 22.55 -24.94
C PHE A 253 10.01 22.06 -24.46
N GLN A 254 9.99 21.41 -23.30
CA GLN A 254 8.75 21.02 -22.62
C GLN A 254 8.20 22.22 -21.84
N ILE A 255 6.88 22.39 -21.81
CA ILE A 255 6.22 23.42 -20.99
C ILE A 255 5.59 22.75 -19.75
N PRO A 256 6.14 22.93 -18.54
CA PRO A 256 5.66 22.25 -17.33
C PRO A 256 4.21 22.58 -17.00
N GLY A 257 3.37 21.55 -16.82
CA GLY A 257 1.97 21.70 -16.43
C GLY A 257 1.03 22.23 -17.53
N SER A 258 1.53 22.43 -18.76
CA SER A 258 0.75 22.83 -19.94
C SER A 258 -0.25 23.97 -19.71
N PRO A 259 0.19 25.15 -19.21
CA PRO A 259 -0.69 26.30 -18.98
C PRO A 259 -1.30 26.84 -20.28
N ALA A 260 -2.34 27.67 -20.15
CA ALA A 260 -2.96 28.39 -21.27
C ALA A 260 -2.17 29.64 -21.72
N PHE A 261 -1.13 30.02 -20.96
CA PHE A 261 -0.17 31.08 -21.28
C PHE A 261 1.21 30.72 -20.72
N TYR A 262 2.26 30.99 -21.46
CA TYR A 262 3.65 30.73 -21.09
C TYR A 262 4.56 31.83 -21.61
N GLN A 263 5.48 32.30 -20.78
CA GLN A 263 6.51 33.25 -21.17
C GLN A 263 7.85 32.88 -20.52
N THR A 264 8.94 32.87 -21.28
CA THR A 264 10.28 32.57 -20.78
C THR A 264 11.38 33.18 -21.66
N ARG A 265 12.59 33.33 -21.10
CA ARG A 265 13.82 33.64 -21.85
C ARG A 265 14.74 32.44 -21.83
N LEU A 266 14.94 31.81 -22.98
CA LEU A 266 15.85 30.70 -23.17
C LEU A 266 17.28 31.22 -23.31
N ASN A 267 18.21 30.68 -22.53
CA ASN A 267 19.63 31.01 -22.62
C ASN A 267 20.33 30.01 -23.55
N LEU A 268 20.58 30.42 -24.79
CA LEU A 268 21.23 29.60 -25.82
C LEU A 268 22.58 30.20 -26.27
N ILE A 269 23.21 31.02 -25.40
CA ILE A 269 24.44 31.75 -25.73
C ILE A 269 25.59 30.80 -26.04
N ALA A 270 25.71 29.68 -25.33
CA ALA A 270 26.77 28.69 -25.55
C ALA A 270 26.59 27.89 -26.85
N GLN A 271 25.40 27.94 -27.45
CA GLN A 271 25.00 27.15 -28.61
C GLN A 271 24.91 27.98 -29.89
N ILE A 272 24.24 29.13 -29.84
CA ILE A 272 23.94 30.01 -30.98
C ILE A 272 24.28 31.49 -30.71
N GLY A 273 24.88 31.82 -29.56
CA GLY A 273 25.29 33.19 -29.22
C GLY A 273 24.15 34.14 -28.81
N LEU A 274 22.92 33.64 -28.65
CA LEU A 274 21.72 34.43 -28.42
C LEU A 274 20.93 33.98 -27.18
N TYR A 275 20.14 34.91 -26.63
CA TYR A 275 18.92 34.54 -25.90
C TYR A 275 17.76 34.37 -26.90
N VAL A 276 16.74 33.61 -26.54
CA VAL A 276 15.46 33.58 -27.28
C VAL A 276 14.31 33.81 -26.29
N ASP A 277 13.57 34.89 -26.48
CA ASP A 277 12.31 35.10 -25.77
C ASP A 277 11.20 34.28 -26.44
N VAL A 278 10.40 33.62 -25.61
CA VAL A 278 9.24 32.83 -26.02
C VAL A 278 8.04 33.37 -25.28
N THR A 279 7.01 33.77 -26.02
CA THR A 279 5.70 34.14 -25.47
C THR A 279 4.61 33.40 -26.24
N ALA A 280 3.81 32.59 -25.54
CA ALA A 280 2.77 31.77 -26.14
C ALA A 280 1.50 31.76 -25.28
N GLY A 281 0.34 31.58 -25.90
CA GLY A 281 -0.93 31.50 -25.17
C GLY A 281 -2.15 31.61 -26.07
N ILE A 282 -3.27 32.01 -25.47
CA ILE A 282 -4.55 32.25 -26.14
C ILE A 282 -5.05 33.68 -25.88
N ASP A 283 -5.50 34.38 -26.93
CA ASP A 283 -6.41 35.50 -26.78
C ASP A 283 -7.85 34.99 -26.78
N VAL A 284 -8.48 35.05 -25.60
CA VAL A 284 -9.86 34.61 -25.38
C VAL A 284 -10.91 35.54 -25.99
N ASN A 285 -10.52 36.72 -26.51
CA ASN A 285 -11.44 37.65 -27.17
C ASN A 285 -11.56 37.37 -28.68
N THR A 286 -10.46 36.99 -29.32
CA THR A 286 -10.43 36.55 -30.72
C THR A 286 -10.61 35.04 -30.89
N HIS A 287 -10.56 34.26 -29.81
CA HIS A 287 -10.48 32.79 -29.84
C HIS A 287 -9.30 32.29 -30.69
N SER A 288 -8.13 32.88 -30.51
CA SER A 288 -6.92 32.56 -31.28
C SER A 288 -5.75 32.21 -30.36
N ALA A 289 -5.10 31.08 -30.62
CA ALA A 289 -3.83 30.73 -30.00
C ALA A 289 -2.67 31.35 -30.77
N PHE A 290 -1.62 31.74 -30.05
CA PHE A 290 -0.43 32.36 -30.62
C PHE A 290 0.87 31.88 -29.98
N TRP A 291 1.94 31.95 -30.76
CA TRP A 291 3.32 31.77 -30.31
C TRP A 291 4.18 32.86 -30.95
N VAL A 292 5.09 33.43 -30.17
CA VAL A 292 6.09 34.39 -30.62
C VAL A 292 7.45 33.94 -30.07
N PHE A 293 8.40 33.76 -30.98
CA PHE A 293 9.80 33.46 -30.70
C PHE A 293 10.64 34.64 -31.20
N GLU A 294 11.47 35.24 -30.34
CA GLU A 294 12.24 36.45 -30.66
C GLU A 294 13.70 36.30 -30.20
N SER A 295 14.64 36.46 -31.14
CA SER A 295 16.08 36.51 -30.87
C SER A 295 16.42 37.73 -30.02
N ILE A 296 17.24 37.57 -28.99
CA ILE A 296 17.72 38.68 -28.16
C ILE A 296 19.24 38.63 -28.05
N ASP A 297 19.88 39.71 -28.48
CA ASP A 297 21.32 39.95 -28.39
C ASP A 297 21.75 40.10 -26.92
N PRO A 298 22.66 39.25 -26.39
CA PRO A 298 23.10 39.30 -24.99
C PRO A 298 23.79 40.60 -24.55
N ALA A 299 24.35 41.38 -25.48
CA ALA A 299 25.07 42.61 -25.19
C ALA A 299 24.15 43.85 -25.17
N THR A 300 23.03 43.82 -25.90
CA THR A 300 22.09 44.95 -26.01
C THR A 300 20.75 44.72 -25.34
N GLY A 301 20.33 43.46 -25.15
CA GLY A 301 19.02 43.09 -24.61
C GLY A 301 17.86 43.30 -25.59
N LEU A 302 18.14 43.52 -26.87
CA LEU A 302 17.19 43.80 -27.95
C LEU A 302 17.32 42.78 -29.10
N LEU A 303 16.45 42.87 -30.11
CA LEU A 303 16.61 42.14 -31.38
C LEU A 303 17.99 42.46 -32.02
N PRO A 304 18.73 41.48 -32.56
CA PRO A 304 20.04 41.72 -33.15
C PRO A 304 19.99 42.69 -34.34
N VAL A 305 20.78 43.76 -34.31
CA VAL A 305 20.78 44.82 -35.35
C VAL A 305 21.26 44.32 -36.72
N ASN A 306 21.97 43.18 -36.76
CA ASN A 306 22.35 42.52 -38.00
C ASN A 306 21.29 41.46 -38.37
N PRO A 307 20.54 41.62 -39.49
CA PRO A 307 19.50 40.66 -39.88
C PRO A 307 20.05 39.28 -40.28
N LEU A 308 21.37 39.13 -40.44
CA LEU A 308 22.00 37.82 -40.65
C LEU A 308 22.20 37.02 -39.35
N ILE A 309 21.71 37.51 -38.21
CA ILE A 309 21.81 36.88 -36.88
C ILE A 309 20.40 36.66 -36.33
N GLY A 310 19.96 35.40 -36.35
CA GLY A 310 18.65 34.96 -35.87
C GLY A 310 18.73 33.55 -35.28
N PHE A 311 17.70 33.14 -34.53
CA PHE A 311 17.71 31.89 -33.77
C PHE A 311 17.42 30.64 -34.62
N LEU A 312 16.70 30.83 -35.73
CA LEU A 312 16.30 29.77 -36.66
C LEU A 312 17.08 29.95 -37.98
N PRO A 313 18.13 29.15 -38.27
CA PRO A 313 18.87 29.26 -39.52
C PRO A 313 17.97 28.98 -40.74
N ILE A 314 18.46 29.33 -41.94
CA ILE A 314 17.83 28.86 -43.18
C ILE A 314 17.87 27.33 -43.19
N ASN A 315 16.78 26.67 -43.59
CA ASN A 315 16.74 25.21 -43.55
C ASN A 315 17.68 24.57 -44.58
N ASP A 316 18.33 23.47 -44.21
CA ASP A 316 19.24 22.72 -45.08
C ASP A 316 18.98 21.22 -45.00
N THR A 317 19.32 20.51 -46.08
CA THR A 317 18.96 19.09 -46.27
C THR A 317 19.77 18.11 -45.42
N ILE A 318 20.73 18.58 -44.62
CA ILE A 318 21.69 17.79 -43.83
C ILE A 318 21.49 18.02 -42.33
N SER A 319 21.51 19.29 -41.88
CA SER A 319 21.34 19.64 -40.46
C SER A 319 19.88 19.77 -40.05
N ARG A 320 19.02 20.20 -40.98
CA ARG A 320 17.61 20.54 -40.76
C ARG A 320 17.37 21.56 -39.63
N GLY A 321 18.37 22.40 -39.34
CA GLY A 321 18.33 23.36 -38.24
C GLY A 321 17.25 24.45 -38.39
N GLY A 322 16.71 24.64 -39.60
CA GLY A 322 15.66 25.62 -39.89
C GLY A 322 14.23 25.09 -39.74
N GLU A 323 14.03 23.81 -39.43
CA GLU A 323 12.73 23.21 -39.11
C GLU A 323 12.36 23.43 -37.63
N GLY A 324 11.07 23.62 -37.35
CA GLY A 324 10.55 23.71 -35.99
C GLY A 324 9.08 23.35 -35.85
N PHE A 325 8.58 23.34 -34.61
CA PHE A 325 7.19 22.98 -34.29
C PHE A 325 6.67 23.60 -33.00
N VAL A 326 5.34 23.66 -32.87
CA VAL A 326 4.61 23.88 -31.62
C VAL A 326 3.49 22.86 -31.47
N ASN A 327 3.30 22.36 -30.24
CA ASN A 327 2.19 21.48 -29.87
C ASN A 327 1.18 22.22 -28.98
N PHE A 328 -0.08 21.86 -29.09
CA PHE A 328 -1.13 22.27 -28.15
C PHE A 328 -2.24 21.23 -28.08
N PHE A 329 -3.11 21.35 -27.08
CA PHE A 329 -4.31 20.54 -27.01
C PHE A 329 -5.54 21.32 -26.55
N VAL A 330 -6.69 20.88 -27.05
CA VAL A 330 -8.01 21.47 -26.82
C VAL A 330 -9.05 20.35 -26.62
N ARG A 331 -10.30 20.74 -26.38
CA ARG A 331 -11.48 19.87 -26.35
C ARG A 331 -12.61 20.52 -27.15
N SER A 332 -13.51 19.68 -27.67
CA SER A 332 -14.78 20.15 -28.24
C SER A 332 -15.63 20.88 -27.19
N LYS A 333 -16.58 21.68 -27.65
CA LYS A 333 -17.66 22.24 -26.84
C LYS A 333 -18.57 21.13 -26.31
N GLN A 334 -19.32 21.46 -25.26
CA GLN A 334 -20.16 20.51 -24.53
C GLN A 334 -21.51 21.15 -24.19
N PRO A 335 -22.65 20.56 -24.61
CA PRO A 335 -22.75 19.45 -25.56
C PRO A 335 -22.31 19.86 -26.97
N GLY A 336 -21.68 18.95 -27.70
CA GLY A 336 -21.58 18.97 -29.17
C GLY A 336 -22.51 17.91 -29.78
N HIS A 337 -22.58 17.85 -31.10
CA HIS A 337 -23.44 16.91 -31.84
C HIS A 337 -22.60 15.99 -32.74
N THR A 338 -23.15 14.83 -33.03
CA THR A 338 -22.58 13.90 -34.00
C THR A 338 -22.55 14.56 -35.39
N ARG A 339 -21.38 14.52 -36.06
CA ARG A 339 -21.04 15.19 -37.34
C ARG A 339 -20.70 16.69 -37.26
N ASP A 340 -20.65 17.29 -36.08
CA ASP A 340 -19.94 18.57 -35.90
C ASP A 340 -18.47 18.36 -36.33
N THR A 341 -17.86 19.33 -37.04
CA THR A 341 -16.60 19.11 -37.78
C THR A 341 -15.57 20.17 -37.45
N ILE A 342 -14.52 19.77 -36.71
CA ILE A 342 -13.46 20.69 -36.26
C ILE A 342 -12.42 20.84 -37.37
N LEU A 343 -12.24 22.07 -37.87
CA LEU A 343 -11.24 22.43 -38.87
C LEU A 343 -10.06 23.19 -38.24
N ALA A 344 -8.85 22.64 -38.36
CA ALA A 344 -7.63 23.25 -37.82
C ALA A 344 -6.68 23.71 -38.94
N LYS A 345 -6.20 24.94 -38.84
CA LYS A 345 -5.15 25.54 -39.69
C LYS A 345 -4.42 26.66 -38.95
N ALA A 346 -3.18 26.96 -39.32
CA ALA A 346 -2.40 28.05 -38.74
C ALA A 346 -1.84 28.99 -39.82
N ASN A 347 -1.47 30.21 -39.39
CA ASN A 347 -0.65 31.13 -40.17
C ASN A 347 0.70 31.32 -39.45
N ILE A 348 1.79 31.25 -40.21
CA ILE A 348 3.18 31.33 -39.75
C ILE A 348 3.82 32.55 -40.43
N VAL A 349 4.50 33.39 -39.64
CA VAL A 349 5.18 34.61 -40.11
C VAL A 349 6.63 34.59 -39.64
N PHE A 350 7.56 34.75 -40.60
CA PHE A 350 9.00 34.91 -40.35
C PHE A 350 9.36 36.39 -40.49
N ASP A 351 9.97 36.97 -39.46
CA ASP A 351 10.39 38.38 -39.38
C ASP A 351 9.32 39.41 -39.79
N ILE A 352 9.31 39.79 -41.08
CA ILE A 352 8.40 40.77 -41.70
C ILE A 352 7.77 40.26 -43.02
N ASN A 353 7.88 38.96 -43.27
CA ASN A 353 7.40 38.32 -44.51
C ASN A 353 5.87 38.13 -44.50
N GLU A 354 5.29 37.81 -45.66
CA GLU A 354 3.87 37.48 -45.78
C GLU A 354 3.53 36.16 -45.02
N PRO A 355 2.30 36.01 -44.46
CA PRO A 355 1.95 34.82 -43.70
C PRO A 355 1.81 33.56 -44.57
N ILE A 356 2.55 32.51 -44.22
CA ILE A 356 2.39 31.16 -44.77
C ILE A 356 1.22 30.49 -44.06
N VAL A 357 0.25 29.97 -44.82
CA VAL A 357 -0.93 29.28 -44.28
C VAL A 357 -0.76 27.77 -44.45
N THR A 358 -0.97 27.00 -43.37
CA THR A 358 -0.86 25.54 -43.40
C THR A 358 -1.98 24.90 -44.24
N ASN A 359 -1.86 23.59 -44.51
CA ASN A 359 -3.01 22.76 -44.82
C ASN A 359 -4.12 22.86 -43.75
N ILE A 360 -5.32 22.41 -44.11
CA ILE A 360 -6.43 22.22 -43.19
C ILE A 360 -6.40 20.77 -42.71
N TRP A 361 -6.38 20.56 -41.40
CA TRP A 361 -6.71 19.28 -40.76
C TRP A 361 -8.20 19.26 -40.38
N SER A 362 -8.83 18.10 -40.41
CA SER A 362 -10.28 17.93 -40.16
C SER A 362 -10.52 16.72 -39.27
N ASN A 363 -11.37 16.88 -38.25
CA ASN A 363 -11.86 15.78 -37.41
C ASN A 363 -13.39 15.85 -37.33
N THR A 364 -14.05 14.69 -37.37
CA THR A 364 -15.51 14.59 -37.24
C THR A 364 -15.87 14.15 -35.83
N ILE A 365 -16.79 14.85 -35.17
CA ILE A 365 -17.21 14.54 -33.81
C ILE A 365 -18.23 13.39 -33.81
N ASP A 366 -18.02 12.42 -32.93
CA ASP A 366 -19.06 11.53 -32.42
C ASP A 366 -19.45 11.92 -30.99
N ALA A 367 -20.73 12.17 -30.73
CA ALA A 367 -21.19 12.77 -29.49
C ALA A 367 -21.95 11.82 -28.55
N LEU A 368 -22.56 10.77 -29.09
CA LEU A 368 -23.55 9.94 -28.39
C LEU A 368 -23.06 8.48 -28.27
N PRO A 369 -23.48 7.73 -27.24
CA PRO A 369 -23.24 6.30 -27.20
C PRO A 369 -24.19 5.57 -28.15
N PRO A 370 -23.79 4.39 -28.66
CA PRO A 370 -24.69 3.51 -29.39
C PRO A 370 -25.77 2.94 -28.45
N SER A 371 -26.78 2.30 -29.01
CA SER A 371 -27.77 1.56 -28.20
C SER A 371 -27.88 0.10 -28.59
N THR A 372 -27.98 -0.77 -27.59
CA THR A 372 -28.07 -2.22 -27.73
C THR A 372 -29.25 -2.79 -26.94
N THR A 373 -29.73 -3.96 -27.38
CA THR A 373 -30.85 -4.67 -26.73
C THR A 373 -30.63 -6.18 -26.75
N LEU A 374 -30.70 -6.81 -25.58
CA LEU A 374 -30.65 -8.25 -25.37
C LEU A 374 -32.06 -8.85 -25.44
N ASN A 375 -32.22 -9.95 -26.18
CA ASN A 375 -33.51 -10.64 -26.26
C ASN A 375 -33.85 -11.35 -24.93
N SER A 376 -35.13 -11.30 -24.56
CA SER A 376 -35.67 -11.96 -23.37
C SER A 376 -35.49 -13.49 -23.40
N LEU A 377 -35.16 -14.07 -22.24
CA LEU A 377 -34.95 -15.51 -22.05
C LEU A 377 -36.21 -16.22 -21.48
N PRO A 378 -36.31 -17.56 -21.60
CA PRO A 378 -37.29 -18.36 -20.86
C PRO A 378 -37.06 -18.26 -19.34
N ALA A 379 -38.12 -18.32 -18.53
CA ALA A 379 -38.01 -18.22 -17.07
C ALA A 379 -37.24 -19.40 -16.44
N GLU A 380 -37.39 -20.60 -16.99
CA GLU A 380 -36.74 -21.84 -16.53
C GLU A 380 -36.15 -22.63 -17.71
N LEU A 381 -35.07 -23.37 -17.46
CA LEU A 381 -34.38 -24.22 -18.45
C LEU A 381 -34.03 -25.60 -17.86
N GLU A 382 -34.25 -26.66 -18.63
CA GLU A 382 -33.83 -28.03 -18.30
C GLU A 382 -32.39 -28.37 -18.74
N THR A 383 -31.72 -27.44 -19.44
CA THR A 383 -30.36 -27.59 -19.97
C THR A 383 -29.40 -26.53 -19.42
N ASP A 384 -28.13 -26.90 -19.30
CA ASP A 384 -27.02 -26.04 -18.85
C ASP A 384 -26.60 -24.93 -19.84
N THR A 385 -27.14 -24.92 -21.07
CA THR A 385 -26.82 -23.93 -22.11
C THR A 385 -27.87 -22.82 -22.19
N ILE A 386 -27.43 -21.57 -22.07
CA ILE A 386 -28.24 -20.35 -22.21
C ILE A 386 -27.88 -19.65 -23.54
N SER A 387 -28.81 -19.62 -24.49
CA SER A 387 -28.61 -18.94 -25.79
C SER A 387 -28.98 -17.46 -25.71
N LEU A 388 -27.96 -16.60 -25.62
CA LEU A 388 -28.07 -15.15 -25.67
C LEU A 388 -28.08 -14.67 -27.13
N THR A 389 -28.95 -13.71 -27.44
CA THR A 389 -29.02 -13.05 -28.76
C THR A 389 -29.35 -11.57 -28.57
N TRP A 390 -28.75 -10.69 -29.37
CA TRP A 390 -28.90 -9.24 -29.23
C TRP A 390 -28.91 -8.53 -30.59
N ALA A 391 -29.27 -7.26 -30.56
CA ALA A 391 -29.09 -6.32 -31.66
C ALA A 391 -28.48 -5.01 -31.13
N GLY A 392 -27.79 -4.27 -32.00
CA GLY A 392 -27.25 -2.96 -31.70
C GLY A 392 -27.36 -2.02 -32.89
N THR A 393 -27.49 -0.73 -32.62
CA THR A 393 -27.41 0.35 -33.62
C THR A 393 -26.79 1.58 -32.98
N ASP A 394 -25.92 2.25 -33.72
CA ASP A 394 -25.41 3.56 -33.33
C ASP A 394 -26.44 4.68 -33.58
N ASP A 395 -26.10 5.92 -33.21
CA ASP A 395 -26.92 7.10 -33.47
C ASP A 395 -27.06 7.40 -34.99
N THR A 396 -27.75 8.49 -35.36
CA THR A 396 -28.01 8.79 -36.78
C THR A 396 -26.78 9.38 -37.50
N GLY A 397 -25.82 8.49 -37.75
CA GLY A 397 -24.69 8.74 -38.62
C GLY A 397 -23.37 9.01 -37.89
N GLY A 398 -23.23 8.59 -36.64
CA GLY A 398 -21.96 8.45 -35.93
C GLY A 398 -21.03 7.40 -36.52
N SER A 399 -20.07 6.99 -35.69
CA SER A 399 -18.92 6.14 -36.05
C SER A 399 -19.26 4.66 -36.18
N GLY A 400 -20.42 4.22 -35.66
CA GLY A 400 -20.88 2.84 -35.64
C GLY A 400 -20.48 2.09 -34.38
N LEU A 401 -21.26 1.07 -34.01
CA LEU A 401 -20.93 0.13 -32.93
C LEU A 401 -19.65 -0.64 -33.29
N ASP A 402 -18.66 -0.65 -32.40
CA ASP A 402 -17.44 -1.46 -32.52
C ASP A 402 -17.69 -2.83 -31.86
N PHE A 403 -18.00 -2.82 -30.56
CA PHE A 403 -18.23 -4.04 -29.79
C PHE A 403 -19.27 -3.90 -28.66
N VAL A 404 -19.69 -5.07 -28.18
CA VAL A 404 -20.60 -5.27 -27.05
C VAL A 404 -19.87 -5.98 -25.91
N GLU A 405 -20.02 -5.46 -24.70
CA GLU A 405 -19.64 -6.13 -23.45
C GLU A 405 -20.85 -6.90 -22.88
N LEU A 406 -20.66 -8.16 -22.50
CA LEU A 406 -21.68 -8.96 -21.79
C LEU A 406 -21.42 -8.94 -20.29
N TYR A 407 -22.46 -8.65 -19.50
CA TYR A 407 -22.45 -8.73 -18.04
C TYR A 407 -23.40 -9.82 -17.56
N TYR A 408 -22.99 -10.58 -16.54
CA TYR A 408 -23.82 -11.62 -15.94
C TYR A 408 -23.75 -11.62 -14.40
N SER A 409 -24.86 -12.00 -13.77
CA SER A 409 -24.99 -12.32 -12.35
C SER A 409 -25.45 -13.77 -12.22
N LYS A 410 -24.95 -14.45 -11.19
CA LYS A 410 -25.36 -15.81 -10.80
C LYS A 410 -25.92 -15.76 -9.38
N ASN A 411 -27.08 -16.36 -9.14
CA ASN A 411 -27.74 -16.48 -7.83
C ASN A 411 -27.86 -15.13 -7.08
N GLY A 412 -28.13 -14.04 -7.80
CA GLY A 412 -28.28 -12.69 -7.24
C GLY A 412 -26.96 -12.01 -6.79
N ALA A 413 -25.80 -12.56 -7.16
CA ALA A 413 -24.50 -11.93 -6.90
C ALA A 413 -24.33 -10.59 -7.67
N ALA A 414 -23.31 -9.82 -7.30
CA ALA A 414 -22.91 -8.65 -8.09
C ALA A 414 -22.55 -9.05 -9.54
N TYR A 415 -22.96 -8.24 -10.51
CA TYR A 415 -22.69 -8.47 -11.93
C TYR A 415 -21.19 -8.47 -12.23
N GLN A 416 -20.77 -9.40 -13.08
CA GLN A 416 -19.41 -9.59 -13.54
C GLN A 416 -19.35 -9.37 -15.05
N LEU A 417 -18.32 -8.67 -15.53
CA LEU A 417 -17.98 -8.59 -16.95
C LEU A 417 -17.55 -9.97 -17.44
N PHE A 418 -18.12 -10.43 -18.55
CA PHE A 418 -17.66 -11.63 -19.24
C PHE A 418 -16.30 -11.36 -19.91
N PRO A 419 -15.30 -12.27 -19.83
CA PRO A 419 -13.93 -11.98 -20.31
C PRO A 419 -13.76 -11.75 -21.82
N GLN A 420 -14.82 -11.87 -22.62
CA GLN A 420 -14.82 -11.68 -24.06
C GLN A 420 -15.80 -10.57 -24.44
N THR A 421 -15.34 -9.62 -25.26
CA THR A 421 -16.18 -8.69 -26.01
C THR A 421 -16.61 -9.29 -27.36
N PHE A 422 -17.72 -8.81 -27.89
CA PHE A 422 -18.28 -9.27 -29.16
C PHE A 422 -18.36 -8.11 -30.14
N ALA A 423 -17.54 -8.12 -31.19
CA ALA A 423 -17.61 -7.12 -32.25
C ALA A 423 -18.99 -7.13 -32.94
N ASP A 424 -19.45 -5.99 -33.47
CA ASP A 424 -20.79 -5.79 -34.07
C ASP A 424 -21.25 -6.93 -35.00
N THR A 425 -20.34 -7.52 -35.78
CA THR A 425 -20.62 -8.69 -36.63
C THR A 425 -21.16 -9.94 -35.89
N ILE A 426 -21.09 -10.00 -34.56
CA ILE A 426 -21.52 -11.11 -33.70
C ILE A 426 -22.75 -10.69 -32.89
N HIS A 427 -23.87 -11.37 -33.15
CA HIS A 427 -25.19 -11.05 -32.57
C HIS A 427 -25.70 -12.13 -31.58
N SER A 428 -24.88 -13.12 -31.23
CA SER A 428 -25.30 -14.23 -30.37
C SER A 428 -24.15 -14.94 -29.65
N TYR A 429 -24.45 -15.55 -28.50
CA TYR A 429 -23.52 -16.37 -27.72
C TYR A 429 -24.24 -17.45 -26.91
N ASN A 430 -23.67 -18.66 -26.83
CA ASN A 430 -24.18 -19.74 -26.00
C ASN A 430 -23.41 -19.80 -24.69
N PHE A 431 -23.94 -19.14 -23.65
CA PHE A 431 -23.37 -19.15 -22.31
C PHE A 431 -23.57 -20.53 -21.66
N GLN A 432 -22.58 -20.99 -20.89
CA GLN A 432 -22.63 -22.25 -20.14
C GLN A 432 -22.86 -21.95 -18.66
N GLY A 433 -24.03 -22.34 -18.15
CA GLY A 433 -24.41 -22.17 -16.74
C GLY A 433 -24.37 -23.48 -15.95
N GLU A 434 -24.72 -23.40 -14.68
CA GLU A 434 -24.78 -24.55 -13.77
C GLU A 434 -26.21 -24.91 -13.39
N TYR A 435 -26.53 -26.21 -13.37
CA TYR A 435 -27.81 -26.74 -12.89
C TYR A 435 -28.13 -26.29 -11.46
N GLY A 436 -29.36 -25.83 -11.23
CA GLY A 436 -29.81 -25.30 -9.94
C GLY A 436 -29.29 -23.90 -9.64
N SER A 437 -29.02 -23.07 -10.65
CA SER A 437 -28.59 -21.67 -10.50
C SER A 437 -29.44 -20.71 -11.34
N ASP A 438 -29.71 -19.55 -10.74
CA ASP A 438 -30.38 -18.42 -11.39
C ASP A 438 -29.33 -17.54 -12.09
N TYR A 439 -29.63 -17.09 -13.30
CA TYR A 439 -28.77 -16.18 -14.05
C TYR A 439 -29.53 -14.93 -14.51
N ALA A 440 -28.90 -13.77 -14.40
CA ALA A 440 -29.39 -12.53 -14.96
C ALA A 440 -28.27 -11.85 -15.77
N PHE A 441 -28.63 -11.26 -16.90
CA PHE A 441 -27.70 -10.70 -17.89
C PHE A 441 -28.09 -9.26 -18.24
N PHE A 442 -27.11 -8.51 -18.74
CA PHE A 442 -27.31 -7.30 -19.53
C PHE A 442 -26.12 -7.08 -20.45
N ILE A 443 -26.29 -6.26 -21.48
CA ILE A 443 -25.20 -5.88 -22.39
C ILE A 443 -24.89 -4.37 -22.35
N VAL A 444 -23.75 -3.99 -22.93
CA VAL A 444 -23.38 -2.59 -23.14
C VAL A 444 -22.67 -2.43 -24.49
N GLY A 445 -23.18 -1.56 -25.36
CA GLY A 445 -22.48 -1.16 -26.59
C GLY A 445 -21.38 -0.11 -26.38
N VAL A 446 -20.35 -0.17 -27.23
CA VAL A 446 -19.26 0.81 -27.36
C VAL A 446 -19.04 1.13 -28.85
N ASP A 447 -19.01 2.41 -29.22
CA ASP A 447 -18.72 2.85 -30.61
C ASP A 447 -17.21 2.82 -30.93
N HIS A 448 -16.84 3.17 -32.16
CA HIS A 448 -15.44 3.27 -32.59
C HIS A 448 -14.69 4.49 -32.03
N THR A 449 -15.33 5.36 -31.23
CA THR A 449 -14.69 6.50 -30.53
C THR A 449 -14.59 6.31 -29.00
N GLY A 450 -15.16 5.22 -28.45
CA GLY A 450 -15.24 4.96 -27.02
C GLY A 450 -16.44 5.59 -26.30
N ASN A 451 -17.44 6.12 -27.01
CA ASN A 451 -18.75 6.42 -26.42
C ASN A 451 -19.42 5.10 -26.02
N ARG A 452 -19.82 5.00 -24.75
CA ARG A 452 -20.30 3.75 -24.14
C ARG A 452 -21.69 3.91 -23.55
N GLU A 453 -22.55 2.93 -23.82
CA GLU A 453 -23.92 2.87 -23.35
C GLU A 453 -24.02 2.74 -21.81
N THR A 454 -25.18 3.07 -21.24
CA THR A 454 -25.51 2.77 -19.85
C THR A 454 -26.31 1.47 -19.79
N GLY A 455 -25.63 0.36 -19.50
CA GLY A 455 -26.27 -0.97 -19.40
C GLY A 455 -27.39 -1.03 -18.37
N VAL A 456 -28.36 -1.92 -18.60
CA VAL A 456 -29.61 -2.03 -17.83
C VAL A 456 -29.61 -3.33 -17.01
N PRO A 457 -29.29 -3.32 -15.70
CA PRO A 457 -29.12 -4.55 -14.93
C PRO A 457 -30.39 -5.41 -14.87
N GLY A 458 -30.29 -6.65 -15.36
CA GLY A 458 -31.41 -7.62 -15.35
C GLY A 458 -32.27 -7.61 -16.61
N GLU A 459 -31.77 -7.02 -17.70
CA GLU A 459 -32.36 -6.98 -19.04
C GLU A 459 -32.94 -8.33 -19.51
N ALA A 460 -32.22 -9.43 -19.25
CA ALA A 460 -32.74 -10.79 -19.41
C ALA A 460 -32.36 -11.66 -18.20
N SER A 461 -33.20 -12.63 -17.84
CA SER A 461 -32.91 -13.59 -16.76
C SER A 461 -33.57 -14.95 -16.98
N THR A 462 -33.00 -16.00 -16.40
CA THR A 462 -33.43 -17.40 -16.53
C THR A 462 -32.92 -18.24 -15.36
N SER A 463 -33.59 -19.35 -15.07
CA SER A 463 -33.27 -20.25 -13.95
C SER A 463 -32.99 -21.65 -14.49
N ILE A 464 -31.76 -22.17 -14.32
CA ILE A 464 -31.46 -23.54 -14.75
C ILE A 464 -31.92 -24.49 -13.65
N LEU A 465 -32.86 -25.38 -13.96
CA LEU A 465 -33.44 -26.31 -12.99
C LEU A 465 -32.40 -27.30 -12.45
N PRO A 466 -32.51 -27.76 -11.18
CA PRO A 466 -31.69 -28.86 -10.68
C PRO A 466 -31.89 -30.14 -11.50
N ARG A 467 -30.81 -30.89 -11.74
CA ARG A 467 -30.87 -32.17 -12.47
C ARG A 467 -31.71 -33.20 -11.70
N LYS A 468 -32.53 -34.01 -12.42
CA LYS A 468 -33.19 -35.20 -11.86
C LYS A 468 -32.16 -36.15 -11.22
N VAL A 469 -32.35 -36.51 -9.95
CA VAL A 469 -31.49 -37.45 -9.22
C VAL A 469 -32.32 -38.33 -8.27
N ILE A 470 -32.10 -39.65 -8.33
CA ILE A 470 -32.41 -40.60 -7.26
C ILE A 470 -31.08 -40.99 -6.60
N THR A 471 -30.98 -40.90 -5.28
CA THR A 471 -29.86 -41.46 -4.52
C THR A 471 -30.37 -42.46 -3.49
N LEU A 472 -29.85 -43.69 -3.54
CA LEU A 472 -30.04 -44.69 -2.51
C LEU A 472 -29.06 -44.40 -1.37
N VAL A 473 -29.58 -44.09 -0.18
CA VAL A 473 -28.80 -43.72 1.01
C VAL A 473 -28.54 -44.96 1.88
N ARG A 474 -29.52 -45.85 2.00
CA ARG A 474 -29.43 -47.18 2.64
C ARG A 474 -30.34 -48.18 1.89
N PRO A 475 -30.11 -49.50 1.94
CA PRO A 475 -29.12 -50.22 2.74
C PRO A 475 -27.69 -50.13 2.17
N ALA A 476 -26.71 -50.22 3.07
CA ALA A 476 -25.30 -50.33 2.71
C ALA A 476 -24.92 -51.79 2.37
N ALA A 477 -23.80 -51.97 1.66
CA ALA A 477 -23.26 -53.24 1.19
C ALA A 477 -22.60 -54.09 2.30
N ASN A 478 -23.33 -54.31 3.39
CA ASN A 478 -22.87 -55.01 4.59
C ASN A 478 -23.45 -56.42 4.68
N GLU A 479 -22.85 -57.25 5.53
CA GLU A 479 -23.50 -58.45 6.07
C GLU A 479 -24.41 -58.05 7.24
N TYR A 480 -25.54 -58.73 7.43
CA TYR A 480 -26.51 -58.43 8.48
C TYR A 480 -26.72 -59.66 9.40
N CYS A 481 -26.79 -59.47 10.72
CA CYS A 481 -27.15 -60.53 11.65
C CYS A 481 -28.67 -60.83 11.59
N ILE A 482 -29.10 -62.05 11.92
CA ILE A 482 -30.54 -62.35 12.13
C ILE A 482 -31.13 -61.46 13.24
N HIS A 483 -32.35 -60.98 13.02
CA HIS A 483 -33.05 -59.94 13.81
C HIS A 483 -32.59 -58.49 13.59
N ASP A 484 -31.62 -58.22 12.70
CA ASP A 484 -31.34 -56.85 12.26
C ASP A 484 -32.55 -56.25 11.51
N THR A 485 -32.69 -54.92 11.60
CA THR A 485 -33.65 -54.17 10.77
C THR A 485 -32.93 -53.58 9.56
N LEU A 486 -33.37 -53.96 8.36
CA LEU A 486 -32.94 -53.36 7.11
C LEU A 486 -33.61 -51.99 6.96
N HIS A 487 -32.79 -50.94 6.86
CA HIS A 487 -33.24 -49.59 6.53
C HIS A 487 -33.06 -49.38 5.02
N ILE A 488 -34.11 -48.93 4.34
CA ILE A 488 -34.09 -48.54 2.93
C ILE A 488 -34.37 -47.03 2.90
N ASP A 489 -33.33 -46.22 2.72
CA ASP A 489 -33.45 -44.75 2.72
C ASP A 489 -33.06 -44.19 1.35
N TRP A 490 -33.70 -43.12 0.91
CA TRP A 490 -33.43 -42.47 -0.37
C TRP A 490 -33.62 -40.96 -0.32
N SER A 491 -33.03 -40.26 -1.29
CA SER A 491 -33.27 -38.82 -1.52
C SER A 491 -33.54 -38.55 -3.01
N LEU A 492 -34.45 -37.61 -3.27
CA LEU A 492 -34.96 -37.28 -4.60
C LEU A 492 -34.72 -35.80 -4.93
N ILE A 493 -34.37 -35.51 -6.18
CA ILE A 493 -34.32 -34.16 -6.74
C ILE A 493 -35.11 -34.18 -8.05
N GLN A 494 -36.08 -33.26 -8.20
CA GLN A 494 -37.00 -33.15 -9.35
C GLN A 494 -37.75 -34.44 -9.73
N ILE A 495 -38.08 -35.28 -8.73
CA ILE A 495 -38.84 -36.53 -8.90
C ILE A 495 -40.01 -36.54 -7.91
N ALA A 496 -41.22 -36.85 -8.39
CA ALA A 496 -42.45 -36.70 -7.62
C ALA A 496 -42.87 -37.95 -6.83
N ALA A 497 -42.56 -39.14 -7.33
CA ALA A 497 -42.83 -40.42 -6.68
C ALA A 497 -41.88 -41.51 -7.19
N VAL A 498 -41.71 -42.57 -6.41
CA VAL A 498 -40.88 -43.73 -6.75
C VAL A 498 -41.56 -45.06 -6.43
N ASP A 499 -41.15 -46.12 -7.11
CA ASP A 499 -41.47 -47.51 -6.76
C ASP A 499 -40.24 -48.21 -6.16
N ILE A 500 -40.47 -49.11 -5.18
CA ILE A 500 -39.44 -49.86 -4.45
C ILE A 500 -39.73 -51.35 -4.60
N SER A 501 -38.71 -52.14 -4.92
CA SER A 501 -38.83 -53.60 -5.11
C SER A 501 -37.63 -54.36 -4.57
N LEU A 502 -37.83 -55.63 -4.20
CA LEU A 502 -36.77 -56.55 -3.75
C LEU A 502 -36.57 -57.73 -4.71
N SER A 503 -35.38 -58.31 -4.67
CA SER A 503 -35.03 -59.59 -5.30
C SER A 503 -34.30 -60.47 -4.28
N ILE A 504 -34.66 -61.76 -4.27
CA ILE A 504 -33.92 -62.83 -3.55
C ILE A 504 -33.18 -63.77 -4.53
N ASP A 505 -33.18 -63.43 -5.82
CA ASP A 505 -32.60 -64.24 -6.91
C ASP A 505 -31.40 -63.54 -7.59
N SER A 506 -30.71 -62.66 -6.87
CA SER A 506 -29.57 -61.87 -7.35
C SER A 506 -29.92 -60.95 -8.54
N GLY A 507 -31.08 -60.31 -8.47
CA GLY A 507 -31.53 -59.26 -9.40
C GLY A 507 -32.13 -59.75 -10.72
N GLN A 508 -32.56 -61.01 -10.80
CA GLN A 508 -33.22 -61.57 -11.99
C GLN A 508 -34.72 -61.24 -12.04
N THR A 509 -35.41 -61.35 -10.90
CA THR A 509 -36.81 -60.93 -10.74
C THR A 509 -36.97 -60.02 -9.54
N PHE A 510 -37.66 -58.89 -9.75
CA PHE A 510 -37.96 -57.91 -8.71
C PHE A 510 -39.45 -57.99 -8.33
N GLN A 511 -39.71 -58.29 -7.06
CA GLN A 511 -41.03 -58.30 -6.42
C GLN A 511 -41.30 -56.90 -5.84
N PRO A 512 -42.44 -56.25 -6.13
CA PRO A 512 -42.79 -54.98 -5.52
C PRO A 512 -42.84 -55.06 -3.99
N LEU A 513 -42.18 -54.11 -3.32
CA LEU A 513 -42.24 -53.87 -1.87
C LEU A 513 -43.26 -52.77 -1.58
N PHE A 514 -43.08 -51.62 -2.24
CA PHE A 514 -43.90 -50.41 -2.12
C PHE A 514 -44.00 -49.75 -3.49
N THR A 515 -45.14 -49.15 -3.84
CA THR A 515 -45.37 -48.55 -5.16
C THR A 515 -46.03 -47.18 -5.06
N ASN A 516 -45.72 -46.27 -5.98
CA ASN A 516 -46.12 -44.86 -5.99
C ASN A 516 -45.89 -44.19 -4.62
N VAL A 517 -44.69 -44.40 -4.07
CA VAL A 517 -44.23 -43.79 -2.82
C VAL A 517 -43.94 -42.31 -3.10
N PRO A 518 -44.65 -41.36 -2.47
CA PRO A 518 -44.52 -39.93 -2.77
C PRO A 518 -43.16 -39.39 -2.32
N SER A 519 -42.68 -38.33 -2.95
CA SER A 519 -41.39 -37.71 -2.60
C SER A 519 -41.32 -37.04 -1.23
N THR A 520 -42.43 -37.01 -0.48
CA THR A 520 -42.45 -36.67 0.95
C THR A 520 -41.89 -37.77 1.84
N ASP A 521 -41.89 -39.03 1.37
CA ASP A 521 -41.36 -40.18 2.08
C ASP A 521 -39.93 -40.45 1.60
N THR A 522 -39.00 -40.69 2.54
CA THR A 522 -37.56 -40.86 2.27
C THR A 522 -36.95 -42.12 2.90
N SER A 523 -37.78 -42.96 3.53
CA SER A 523 -37.32 -44.15 4.27
C SER A 523 -38.41 -45.23 4.39
N ALA A 524 -38.00 -46.49 4.31
CA ALA A 524 -38.80 -47.68 4.59
C ALA A 524 -37.99 -48.72 5.39
N TYR A 525 -38.67 -49.60 6.12
CA TYR A 525 -38.04 -50.56 7.04
C TYR A 525 -38.51 -52.00 6.80
N TYR A 526 -37.60 -52.96 6.97
CA TYR A 526 -37.88 -54.39 6.81
C TYR A 526 -37.06 -55.22 7.82
N ILE A 527 -37.69 -56.08 8.63
CA ILE A 527 -36.99 -56.84 9.69
C ILE A 527 -36.53 -58.20 9.15
N LEU A 528 -35.28 -58.55 9.39
CA LEU A 528 -34.65 -59.78 8.89
C LEU A 528 -34.99 -60.97 9.80
N THR A 529 -35.87 -61.85 9.31
CA THR A 529 -36.37 -63.02 10.04
C THR A 529 -35.40 -64.20 10.01
N ASN A 530 -35.53 -65.10 10.99
CA ASN A 530 -34.74 -66.35 11.06
C ASN A 530 -34.88 -67.27 9.83
N SER A 531 -35.91 -67.07 9.00
CA SER A 531 -36.10 -67.77 7.72
C SER A 531 -35.19 -67.27 6.59
N LEU A 532 -34.39 -66.22 6.81
CA LEU A 532 -33.45 -65.65 5.84
C LEU A 532 -31.98 -65.95 6.20
N ALA A 533 -31.72 -66.76 7.24
CA ALA A 533 -30.37 -67.05 7.72
C ALA A 533 -29.53 -67.78 6.66
N GLY A 534 -28.56 -67.08 6.06
CA GLY A 534 -27.72 -67.59 4.96
C GLY A 534 -28.17 -67.22 3.54
N GLU A 535 -29.27 -66.48 3.38
CA GLU A 535 -29.81 -66.06 2.07
C GLU A 535 -29.20 -64.73 1.56
N TYR A 536 -29.57 -64.32 0.35
CA TYR A 536 -29.13 -63.09 -0.32
C TYR A 536 -30.29 -62.19 -0.77
N LEU A 537 -30.12 -60.86 -0.71
CA LEU A 537 -31.16 -59.85 -1.02
C LEU A 537 -30.62 -58.69 -1.87
N GLN A 538 -31.41 -58.12 -2.78
CA GLN A 538 -31.13 -56.86 -3.50
C GLN A 538 -32.38 -55.98 -3.59
N ILE A 539 -32.21 -54.65 -3.60
CA ILE A 539 -33.28 -53.63 -3.69
C ILE A 539 -33.13 -52.79 -4.98
N GLN A 540 -34.25 -52.40 -5.60
CA GLN A 540 -34.31 -51.39 -6.67
C GLN A 540 -35.28 -50.25 -6.28
N ILE A 541 -34.92 -49.02 -6.63
CA ILE A 541 -35.79 -47.82 -6.59
C ILE A 541 -35.81 -47.19 -7.98
N HIS A 542 -36.98 -46.79 -8.50
CA HIS A 542 -37.10 -46.06 -9.77
C HIS A 542 -38.13 -44.94 -9.72
N ASP A 543 -37.95 -43.92 -10.56
CA ASP A 543 -38.95 -42.87 -10.82
C ASP A 543 -40.26 -43.54 -11.30
N HIS A 544 -41.39 -43.12 -10.76
CA HIS A 544 -42.71 -43.63 -11.16
C HIS A 544 -43.15 -43.08 -12.54
N SER A 545 -42.52 -41.99 -13.01
CA SER A 545 -42.90 -41.22 -14.20
C SER A 545 -42.00 -41.42 -15.43
N ASP A 546 -40.77 -41.91 -15.26
CA ASP A 546 -39.84 -42.22 -16.37
C ASP A 546 -38.96 -43.45 -16.12
N THR A 547 -37.83 -43.57 -16.81
CA THR A 547 -36.92 -44.73 -16.75
C THR A 547 -35.70 -44.54 -15.85
N THR A 548 -35.65 -43.47 -15.03
CA THR A 548 -34.57 -43.20 -14.08
C THR A 548 -34.64 -44.19 -12.91
N TYR A 549 -33.56 -44.94 -12.65
CA TYR A 549 -33.51 -45.92 -11.55
C TYR A 549 -32.14 -46.05 -10.89
N ILE A 550 -32.13 -46.62 -9.68
CA ILE A 550 -30.94 -47.02 -8.93
C ILE A 550 -31.17 -48.40 -8.28
N ARG A 551 -30.09 -49.14 -8.00
CA ARG A 551 -30.11 -50.47 -7.35
C ARG A 551 -29.11 -50.54 -6.23
N SER A 552 -29.40 -51.33 -5.20
CA SER A 552 -28.43 -51.67 -4.15
C SER A 552 -27.43 -52.72 -4.66
N SER A 553 -26.37 -52.95 -3.86
CA SER A 553 -25.62 -54.19 -3.87
C SER A 553 -26.48 -55.39 -3.43
N ILE A 554 -25.96 -56.60 -3.60
CA ILE A 554 -26.50 -57.83 -3.00
C ILE A 554 -26.03 -57.92 -1.53
N LEU A 555 -26.90 -58.40 -0.62
CA LEU A 555 -26.74 -58.37 0.85
C LEU A 555 -26.90 -59.77 1.48
N PRO A 556 -25.95 -60.29 2.28
CA PRO A 556 -26.02 -61.61 2.93
C PRO A 556 -26.33 -61.58 4.46
N ILE A 557 -26.85 -62.69 5.04
CA ILE A 557 -27.44 -62.74 6.41
C ILE A 557 -26.81 -63.83 7.35
N LYS A 558 -26.58 -63.56 8.67
CA LYS A 558 -25.60 -64.27 9.57
C LYS A 558 -26.02 -64.53 11.08
N PRO A 559 -25.30 -65.40 11.87
CA PRO A 559 -25.55 -65.75 13.31
C PRO A 559 -24.45 -65.31 14.36
N LEU A 560 -24.57 -65.62 15.69
CA LEU A 560 -23.82 -65.02 16.86
C LEU A 560 -22.81 -65.92 17.70
N PRO A 561 -21.93 -65.37 18.62
CA PRO A 561 -20.79 -66.08 19.31
C PRO A 561 -20.62 -65.99 20.89
N ASP A 562 -19.44 -66.37 21.44
CA ASP A 562 -19.09 -66.61 22.89
C ASP A 562 -17.69 -66.03 23.35
N VAL A 563 -17.40 -65.73 24.64
CA VAL A 563 -16.29 -64.80 25.10
C VAL A 563 -15.67 -64.99 26.52
N ASN A 564 -14.36 -64.66 26.74
CA ASN A 564 -13.55 -64.72 28.00
C ASN A 564 -12.37 -63.67 28.04
N ALA A 565 -11.78 -63.29 29.20
CA ALA A 565 -10.87 -62.11 29.36
C ALA A 565 -9.43 -62.21 29.99
N GLY A 566 -9.13 -63.06 31.00
CA GLY A 566 -7.73 -63.21 31.52
C GLY A 566 -7.36 -62.58 32.90
N ALA A 567 -6.09 -62.16 33.10
CA ALA A 567 -5.49 -61.87 34.45
C ALA A 567 -4.49 -60.68 34.54
N ASP A 568 -4.23 -60.20 35.77
CA ASP A 568 -3.78 -58.83 36.17
C ASP A 568 -2.28 -58.43 35.99
N LYS A 569 -1.91 -57.12 36.11
CA LYS A 569 -0.57 -56.51 35.76
C LYS A 569 -0.10 -55.27 36.60
N SER A 570 1.10 -54.71 36.34
CA SER A 570 1.66 -53.44 36.92
C SER A 570 2.75 -52.79 36.03
N ILE A 571 2.95 -51.44 36.09
CA ILE A 571 3.76 -50.60 35.16
C ILE A 571 4.33 -49.28 35.79
N CYS A 572 5.22 -48.53 35.11
CA CYS A 572 5.46 -47.08 35.33
C CYS A 572 4.40 -46.21 34.58
N ILE A 573 4.59 -44.90 34.38
CA ILE A 573 3.57 -43.99 33.78
C ILE A 573 3.88 -43.81 32.31
N GLY A 574 2.88 -44.01 31.45
CA GLY A 574 3.12 -44.15 30.01
C GLY A 574 3.66 -45.52 29.58
N ASP A 575 4.22 -46.31 30.51
CA ASP A 575 4.50 -47.74 30.34
C ASP A 575 3.23 -48.55 30.03
N VAL A 576 3.41 -49.77 29.55
CA VAL A 576 2.41 -50.48 28.74
C VAL A 576 2.30 -51.96 29.14
N ALA A 577 1.09 -52.45 29.48
CA ALA A 577 0.85 -53.85 29.87
C ALA A 577 -0.27 -54.52 29.06
N PHE A 578 -0.12 -55.79 28.68
CA PHE A 578 -1.01 -56.51 27.75
C PHE A 578 -2.16 -57.25 28.46
N LEU A 579 -3.38 -57.25 27.87
CA LEU A 579 -4.55 -58.07 28.25
C LEU A 579 -4.81 -59.15 27.18
N ILE A 580 -5.37 -60.32 27.50
CA ILE A 580 -5.47 -61.47 26.55
C ILE A 580 -6.81 -62.25 26.73
N PRO A 581 -7.78 -62.10 25.81
CA PRO A 581 -9.08 -62.77 25.81
C PRO A 581 -9.15 -63.99 24.86
N ASP A 582 -10.28 -64.71 24.87
CA ASP A 582 -10.58 -65.85 23.97
C ASP A 582 -12.11 -66.00 23.71
N GLY A 583 -12.50 -66.82 22.72
CA GLY A 583 -13.89 -67.19 22.37
C GLY A 583 -14.44 -66.66 21.04
N ALA A 584 -14.06 -65.44 20.63
CA ALA A 584 -14.54 -64.74 19.43
C ALA A 584 -13.40 -64.34 18.45
N ASN A 585 -13.72 -63.66 17.34
CA ASN A 585 -12.72 -63.25 16.34
C ASN A 585 -12.07 -61.89 16.66
N THR A 586 -12.87 -60.91 17.09
CA THR A 586 -12.46 -59.56 17.49
C THR A 586 -13.07 -59.23 18.85
N TYR A 587 -12.55 -58.21 19.55
CA TYR A 587 -12.85 -57.97 20.97
C TYR A 587 -12.81 -56.49 21.30
N HIS A 588 -13.87 -55.95 21.91
CA HIS A 588 -14.00 -54.54 22.28
C HIS A 588 -13.97 -54.33 23.79
N TRP A 589 -12.87 -53.79 24.31
CA TRP A 589 -12.65 -53.61 25.73
C TRP A 589 -13.24 -52.31 26.30
N SER A 590 -13.64 -52.30 27.57
CA SER A 590 -14.15 -51.12 28.28
C SER A 590 -13.74 -51.13 29.76
N PRO A 591 -13.76 -50.01 30.52
CA PRO A 591 -13.90 -48.65 30.02
C PRO A 591 -12.70 -48.31 29.12
N ASN A 592 -12.96 -47.62 28.02
CA ASN A 592 -11.91 -47.13 27.12
C ASN A 592 -11.16 -45.95 27.78
N ILE A 593 -10.31 -46.25 28.76
CA ILE A 593 -9.53 -45.28 29.53
C ILE A 593 -8.13 -45.84 29.72
N ALA A 594 -7.16 -45.23 29.04
CA ALA A 594 -5.76 -45.67 29.00
C ALA A 594 -5.61 -47.16 28.64
N ILE A 595 -6.37 -47.54 27.62
CA ILE A 595 -6.20 -48.75 26.81
C ILE A 595 -5.79 -48.25 25.41
N ASN A 596 -4.77 -48.86 24.80
CA ASN A 596 -4.15 -48.35 23.57
C ASN A 596 -5.13 -48.36 22.39
N ASN A 597 -5.97 -49.39 22.33
CA ASN A 597 -7.17 -49.49 21.53
C ASN A 597 -8.07 -50.53 22.22
N PRO A 598 -9.33 -50.20 22.57
CA PRO A 598 -10.24 -51.20 23.11
C PRO A 598 -10.54 -52.32 22.12
N ASP A 599 -10.52 -52.08 20.81
CA ASP A 599 -10.94 -53.04 19.78
C ASP A 599 -9.84 -54.06 19.36
N LEU A 600 -8.72 -54.10 20.08
CA LEU A 600 -7.70 -55.14 19.90
C LEU A 600 -8.12 -56.43 20.60
N THR A 601 -7.84 -57.57 19.95
CA THR A 601 -7.83 -58.88 20.62
C THR A 601 -6.91 -58.85 21.83
N ILE A 602 -5.63 -58.54 21.64
CA ILE A 602 -4.66 -58.34 22.73
C ILE A 602 -4.38 -56.84 22.83
N PRO A 603 -5.17 -56.06 23.59
CA PRO A 603 -4.88 -54.66 23.83
C PRO A 603 -3.73 -54.53 24.82
N THR A 604 -3.16 -53.33 24.88
CA THR A 604 -2.35 -52.89 26.00
C THR A 604 -3.01 -51.77 26.77
N VAL A 605 -2.65 -51.62 28.03
CA VAL A 605 -3.13 -50.56 28.91
C VAL A 605 -1.96 -49.83 29.53
N ASN A 606 -2.06 -48.49 29.56
CA ASN A 606 -1.07 -47.57 30.10
C ASN A 606 -1.69 -46.57 31.12
N PRO A 607 -2.51 -47.03 32.08
CA PRO A 607 -3.19 -46.13 33.01
C PRO A 607 -2.22 -45.24 33.78
N SER A 608 -2.70 -44.07 34.20
CA SER A 608 -1.99 -43.15 35.11
C SER A 608 -2.22 -43.46 36.59
N THR A 609 -3.24 -44.26 36.90
CA THR A 609 -3.63 -44.74 38.23
C THR A 609 -4.32 -46.11 38.10
N ASN A 610 -4.22 -46.97 39.11
CA ASN A 610 -4.69 -48.38 39.06
C ASN A 610 -6.14 -48.53 38.55
N ARG A 611 -6.39 -49.50 37.65
CA ARG A 611 -7.62 -49.55 36.81
C ARG A 611 -8.07 -50.97 36.41
N LYS A 612 -9.39 -51.17 36.30
CA LYS A 612 -10.06 -52.42 35.85
C LYS A 612 -10.75 -52.26 34.49
N TYR A 613 -10.87 -53.35 33.73
CA TYR A 613 -11.38 -53.47 32.36
C TYR A 613 -12.34 -54.67 32.17
N TYR A 614 -13.03 -54.70 31.03
CA TYR A 614 -14.11 -55.57 30.55
C TYR A 614 -13.93 -55.79 29.03
N VAL A 615 -14.47 -56.84 28.41
CA VAL A 615 -14.29 -57.15 26.96
C VAL A 615 -15.58 -57.59 26.28
N VAL A 616 -15.90 -57.11 25.07
CA VAL A 616 -17.05 -57.52 24.25
C VAL A 616 -16.57 -58.17 22.95
N GLY A 617 -16.53 -59.50 22.89
CA GLY A 617 -16.14 -60.25 21.69
C GLY A 617 -17.16 -60.15 20.56
N THR A 618 -16.70 -60.28 19.32
CA THR A 618 -17.46 -60.20 18.07
C THR A 618 -16.89 -61.22 17.08
N ASP A 619 -17.75 -61.93 16.33
CA ASP A 619 -17.30 -62.93 15.36
C ASP A 619 -16.95 -62.32 13.98
N VAL A 620 -16.44 -63.19 13.09
CA VAL A 620 -16.07 -62.87 11.69
C VAL A 620 -17.24 -62.37 10.84
N PHE A 621 -18.48 -62.46 11.34
CA PHE A 621 -19.70 -62.04 10.66
C PHE A 621 -20.41 -60.84 11.34
N GLY A 622 -19.83 -60.29 12.42
CA GLY A 622 -20.24 -59.02 13.04
C GLY A 622 -21.09 -59.11 14.32
N CYS A 623 -21.38 -60.32 14.83
CA CYS A 623 -22.32 -60.53 15.94
C CYS A 623 -21.59 -60.76 17.32
N ARG A 624 -22.16 -60.52 18.54
CA ARG A 624 -21.38 -60.08 19.77
C ARG A 624 -21.72 -60.66 21.20
N ASN A 625 -20.77 -60.74 22.18
CA ASN A 625 -20.88 -61.25 23.63
C ASN A 625 -19.72 -60.75 24.64
N ILE A 626 -19.53 -61.09 25.97
CA ILE A 626 -18.75 -60.27 27.02
C ILE A 626 -17.96 -60.90 28.29
N ASP A 627 -16.81 -60.33 28.84
CA ASP A 627 -16.06 -60.64 30.16
C ASP A 627 -15.09 -59.50 30.82
N SER A 628 -14.04 -59.70 31.71
CA SER A 628 -13.20 -58.65 32.49
C SER A 628 -11.76 -58.92 33.17
N VAL A 629 -10.90 -57.88 33.52
CA VAL A 629 -9.47 -57.92 34.11
C VAL A 629 -8.84 -56.59 34.77
N LEU A 630 -7.65 -56.50 35.47
CA LEU A 630 -7.09 -55.33 36.29
C LEU A 630 -5.53 -54.94 36.21
N VAL A 631 -5.07 -53.66 36.42
CA VAL A 631 -3.64 -53.12 36.34
C VAL A 631 -3.22 -51.93 37.32
N ALA A 632 -1.92 -51.58 37.56
CA ALA A 632 -1.33 -50.53 38.50
C ALA A 632 -0.02 -49.74 38.06
N VAL A 633 0.38 -48.56 38.66
CA VAL A 633 1.23 -47.44 38.02
C VAL A 633 2.22 -46.58 38.92
N HIS A 634 3.34 -45.98 38.39
CA HIS A 634 4.32 -44.99 39.02
C HIS A 634 4.96 -43.90 38.04
N PRO A 635 5.52 -42.68 38.38
CA PRO A 635 5.70 -41.51 37.42
C PRO A 635 7.12 -40.89 37.03
N PHE A 636 7.21 -39.97 36.00
CA PHE A 636 8.42 -39.14 35.54
C PHE A 636 8.11 -37.77 34.79
N TYR A 637 9.11 -37.00 34.25
CA TYR A 637 9.00 -35.63 33.61
C TYR A 637 9.87 -35.31 32.34
N VAL A 638 9.48 -34.33 31.50
CA VAL A 638 10.26 -33.74 30.34
C VAL A 638 9.90 -32.24 30.10
N ASP A 639 10.83 -31.39 29.59
CA ASP A 639 10.63 -29.94 29.32
C ASP A 639 11.38 -29.38 28.07
N SER A 640 11.03 -28.17 27.56
CA SER A 640 11.75 -27.51 26.45
C SER A 640 11.75 -25.96 26.41
N VAL A 641 12.82 -25.37 25.84
CA VAL A 641 13.15 -23.92 25.89
C VAL A 641 13.66 -23.39 24.52
N VAL A 642 13.53 -22.09 24.25
CA VAL A 642 14.09 -21.42 23.06
C VAL A 642 15.02 -20.26 23.47
N HIS A 643 16.15 -20.10 22.77
CA HIS A 643 17.16 -19.08 22.99
C HIS A 643 17.53 -18.38 21.66
N MET A 644 17.84 -17.08 21.73
CA MET A 644 18.21 -16.27 20.55
C MET A 644 19.65 -15.78 20.70
N MET A 645 20.39 -15.75 19.61
CA MET A 645 21.79 -15.29 19.56
C MET A 645 22.02 -14.33 18.37
N CYS A 646 22.94 -13.37 18.53
CA CYS A 646 23.46 -12.58 17.42
C CYS A 646 24.59 -13.33 16.70
N ASN A 647 25.07 -12.78 15.59
CA ASN A 647 26.26 -13.31 14.92
C ASN A 647 27.48 -13.15 15.84
N GLU A 648 28.32 -14.19 15.94
CA GLU A 648 29.50 -14.30 16.84
C GLU A 648 29.24 -14.54 18.34
N ASP A 649 27.97 -14.63 18.79
CA ASP A 649 27.62 -15.05 20.16
C ASP A 649 27.84 -16.57 20.41
N SER A 650 27.73 -17.01 21.68
CA SER A 650 27.61 -18.43 22.02
C SER A 650 26.76 -18.70 23.27
N VAL A 651 26.11 -19.88 23.34
CA VAL A 651 25.26 -20.30 24.48
C VAL A 651 25.58 -21.74 24.92
N PHE A 652 25.60 -22.01 26.24
CA PHE A 652 25.93 -23.35 26.78
C PHE A 652 24.68 -24.22 26.97
N VAL A 653 24.52 -25.24 26.11
CA VAL A 653 23.38 -26.19 26.10
C VAL A 653 23.81 -27.55 25.55
N GLY A 654 23.22 -28.65 26.01
CA GLY A 654 23.63 -30.01 25.62
C GLY A 654 25.09 -30.32 26.00
N GLY A 655 25.53 -29.84 27.16
CA GLY A 655 26.88 -30.01 27.69
C GLY A 655 28.02 -29.20 27.03
N ALA A 656 27.75 -28.30 26.06
CA ALA A 656 28.80 -27.49 25.41
C ALA A 656 28.32 -26.10 24.98
N TYR A 657 29.27 -25.18 24.74
CA TYR A 657 28.99 -23.87 24.11
C TYR A 657 28.72 -24.05 22.61
N GLN A 658 27.63 -23.45 22.14
CA GLN A 658 27.13 -23.54 20.77
C GLN A 658 27.19 -22.17 20.10
N THR A 659 27.75 -22.10 18.89
CA THR A 659 27.84 -20.91 18.04
C THR A 659 27.01 -21.05 16.75
N ILE A 660 26.17 -22.09 16.66
CA ILE A 660 25.38 -22.46 15.48
C ILE A 660 23.93 -22.65 15.94
N PRO A 661 22.92 -22.13 15.22
CA PRO A 661 21.51 -22.36 15.56
C PRO A 661 21.14 -23.84 15.36
N GLY A 662 20.45 -24.43 16.34
CA GLY A 662 20.20 -25.88 16.43
C GLY A 662 19.35 -26.28 17.64
N TYR A 663 19.26 -27.58 17.93
CA TYR A 663 18.56 -28.13 19.10
C TYR A 663 19.51 -29.01 19.92
N TYR A 664 19.42 -28.92 21.25
CA TYR A 664 20.38 -29.50 22.22
C TYR A 664 19.65 -30.07 23.45
N THR A 665 20.19 -31.10 24.10
CA THR A 665 19.43 -31.93 25.07
C THR A 665 20.27 -32.40 26.27
N ASP A 666 19.67 -32.41 27.47
CA ASP A 666 20.28 -32.82 28.75
C ASP A 666 19.35 -33.79 29.56
N LEU A 667 19.89 -34.62 30.48
CA LEU A 667 19.23 -35.83 31.05
C LEU A 667 19.47 -36.08 32.57
N LEU A 668 18.54 -36.79 33.23
CA LEU A 668 18.56 -37.18 34.66
C LEU A 668 17.84 -38.54 34.91
N ALA A 669 18.32 -39.43 35.79
CA ALA A 669 17.87 -40.84 35.87
C ALA A 669 17.27 -41.33 37.22
N SER A 670 16.46 -42.41 37.22
CA SER A 670 15.77 -42.97 38.40
C SER A 670 15.73 -44.51 38.53
N THR A 671 15.38 -45.01 39.72
CA THR A 671 15.52 -46.43 40.11
C THR A 671 14.52 -47.40 39.46
N TYR A 672 13.36 -46.91 38.98
CA TYR A 672 12.36 -47.72 38.29
C TYR A 672 12.47 -47.63 36.75
N GLY A 673 13.52 -46.99 36.21
CA GLY A 673 13.70 -46.75 34.77
C GLY A 673 12.92 -45.56 34.22
N CYS A 674 12.35 -44.74 35.11
CA CYS A 674 11.50 -43.60 34.79
C CYS A 674 12.35 -42.31 34.89
N ASP A 675 13.10 -42.02 33.84
CA ASP A 675 14.12 -40.96 33.74
C ASP A 675 13.52 -39.61 33.26
N SER A 676 14.29 -38.53 33.12
CA SER A 676 13.77 -37.18 32.77
C SER A 676 14.74 -36.32 31.95
N THR A 677 14.21 -35.40 31.12
CA THR A 677 14.93 -34.79 29.98
C THR A 677 14.58 -33.30 29.76
N VAL A 678 15.51 -32.48 29.27
CA VAL A 678 15.28 -31.07 28.85
C VAL A 678 15.87 -30.81 27.46
N VAL A 679 15.16 -30.05 26.60
CA VAL A 679 15.60 -29.71 25.22
C VAL A 679 15.61 -28.19 24.97
N THR A 680 16.70 -27.62 24.44
CA THR A 680 16.80 -26.19 24.10
C THR A 680 17.05 -25.96 22.60
N GLN A 681 16.28 -25.05 21.99
CA GLN A 681 16.49 -24.54 20.63
C GLN A 681 17.30 -23.24 20.64
N VAL A 682 18.19 -23.05 19.66
CA VAL A 682 18.99 -21.83 19.45
C VAL A 682 18.73 -21.28 18.05
N VAL A 683 18.48 -19.97 17.91
CA VAL A 683 18.20 -19.28 16.62
C VAL A 683 19.00 -17.98 16.47
N LEU A 684 19.31 -17.60 15.23
CA LEU A 684 20.25 -16.51 14.90
C LEU A 684 19.54 -15.36 14.17
N THR A 685 19.84 -14.10 14.52
CA THR A 685 19.13 -12.90 14.00
C THR A 685 20.07 -11.73 13.66
N GLY A 686 19.59 -10.78 12.85
CA GLY A 686 20.30 -9.53 12.56
C GLY A 686 19.50 -8.58 11.63
N PRO A 687 19.88 -7.29 11.53
CA PRO A 687 20.92 -6.62 12.34
C PRO A 687 20.48 -6.48 13.79
N CYS A 688 21.41 -6.68 14.73
CA CYS A 688 21.10 -6.62 16.16
C CYS A 688 21.02 -5.16 16.64
N PRO A 689 20.13 -4.84 17.61
CA PRO A 689 20.08 -3.52 18.21
C PRO A 689 21.38 -3.22 18.96
N PHE A 690 21.84 -1.97 18.91
CA PHE A 690 22.98 -1.54 19.71
C PHE A 690 22.65 -1.66 21.21
N PRO A 691 23.59 -2.04 22.10
CA PRO A 691 23.27 -2.35 23.51
C PRO A 691 22.68 -1.20 24.35
N SER A 692 22.69 0.03 23.84
CA SER A 692 22.22 1.24 24.52
C SER A 692 21.71 2.27 23.49
N PRO A 693 20.85 3.24 23.85
CA PRO A 693 20.45 4.33 22.95
C PRO A 693 21.56 5.37 22.67
N GLN A 694 22.63 5.36 23.47
CA GLN A 694 23.81 6.22 23.32
C GLN A 694 25.07 5.45 22.90
N VAL A 695 25.91 6.11 22.11
CA VAL A 695 27.31 5.70 21.83
C VAL A 695 28.31 6.63 22.52
N TYR A 696 29.41 6.05 23.00
CA TYR A 696 30.47 6.78 23.69
C TYR A 696 31.63 7.11 22.74
N VAL A 697 32.22 8.31 22.88
CA VAL A 697 33.33 8.81 22.06
C VAL A 697 34.46 9.34 22.94
N ASP A 698 35.61 8.68 22.90
CA ASP A 698 36.82 9.05 23.63
C ASP A 698 38.04 8.73 22.76
N LYS A 699 38.79 9.78 22.40
CA LYS A 699 39.99 9.71 21.56
C LYS A 699 41.14 8.92 22.19
N ASP A 700 41.15 8.75 23.52
CA ASP A 700 42.19 8.03 24.26
C ASP A 700 41.76 6.60 24.65
N ALA A 701 40.56 6.16 24.26
CA ALA A 701 40.06 4.82 24.54
C ALA A 701 40.91 3.72 23.87
N THR A 702 41.24 2.68 24.64
CA THR A 702 42.13 1.58 24.20
C THR A 702 41.42 0.24 24.02
N GLY A 703 40.09 0.18 24.15
CA GLY A 703 39.29 -1.04 24.00
C GLY A 703 38.85 -1.31 22.56
N SER A 704 37.69 -1.95 22.40
CA SER A 704 37.23 -2.50 21.12
C SER A 704 36.79 -1.47 20.06
N ASN A 705 36.92 -0.16 20.30
CA ASN A 705 36.57 0.93 19.36
C ASN A 705 35.17 0.76 18.72
N ASN A 706 34.17 0.41 19.53
CA ASN A 706 32.82 0.03 19.09
C ASN A 706 31.70 0.84 19.76
N GLY A 707 32.03 1.84 20.58
CA GLY A 707 31.08 2.79 21.17
C GLY A 707 30.23 2.25 22.33
N THR A 708 30.42 1.00 22.78
CA THR A 708 29.52 0.33 23.75
C THR A 708 29.66 0.80 25.21
N SER A 709 30.80 1.39 25.55
CA SER A 709 31.13 1.95 26.87
C SER A 709 32.32 2.90 26.72
N TRP A 710 32.65 3.72 27.72
CA TRP A 710 33.86 4.57 27.68
C TRP A 710 35.14 3.78 27.37
N ALA A 711 35.34 2.60 27.97
CA ALA A 711 36.50 1.77 27.72
C ALA A 711 36.61 1.27 26.26
N ASN A 712 35.47 1.06 25.59
CA ASN A 712 35.37 0.64 24.19
C ASN A 712 34.90 1.77 23.27
N ALA A 713 35.01 3.02 23.69
CA ALA A 713 34.44 4.16 22.97
C ALA A 713 35.04 4.31 21.57
N PHE A 714 34.32 5.00 20.69
CA PHE A 714 34.88 5.37 19.40
C PHE A 714 35.99 6.40 19.59
N THR A 715 37.19 6.08 19.09
CA THR A 715 38.36 6.97 19.10
C THR A 715 38.26 8.14 18.12
N ASP A 716 37.23 8.12 17.27
CA ASP A 716 36.93 9.12 16.26
C ASP A 716 35.43 9.41 16.23
N LEU A 717 35.06 10.70 16.20
CA LEU A 717 33.66 11.14 16.24
C LEU A 717 32.90 10.88 14.93
N GLN A 718 33.57 10.87 13.78
CA GLN A 718 32.90 10.59 12.50
C GLN A 718 32.48 9.11 12.40
N ASN A 719 33.27 8.20 12.97
CA ASN A 719 32.86 6.80 13.17
C ASN A 719 31.64 6.66 14.08
N ALA A 720 31.55 7.46 15.17
CA ALA A 720 30.38 7.47 16.04
C ALA A 720 29.12 8.02 15.36
N ILE A 721 29.27 9.03 14.49
CA ILE A 721 28.18 9.53 13.64
C ILE A 721 27.74 8.44 12.65
N HIS A 722 28.67 7.69 12.04
CA HIS A 722 28.33 6.55 11.18
C HIS A 722 27.65 5.38 11.93
N ALA A 723 27.84 5.26 13.25
CA ALA A 723 27.10 4.27 14.05
C ALA A 723 25.61 4.61 14.16
N VAL A 724 25.24 5.91 14.12
CA VAL A 724 23.83 6.35 14.06
C VAL A 724 23.20 5.99 12.71
N ASP A 725 23.93 6.19 11.60
CA ASP A 725 23.51 5.79 10.25
C ASP A 725 23.29 4.25 10.13
N TYR A 726 23.84 3.42 11.03
CA TYR A 726 23.76 1.95 10.99
C TYR A 726 22.81 1.33 12.02
N TYR A 727 22.77 1.85 13.25
CA TYR A 727 21.98 1.28 14.35
C TYR A 727 20.75 2.13 14.66
N LEU A 728 19.58 1.70 14.15
CA LEU A 728 18.28 2.40 14.25
C LEU A 728 17.81 2.78 15.67
N ASN A 729 18.42 2.24 16.73
CA ASN A 729 18.09 2.57 18.12
C ASN A 729 19.06 3.56 18.78
N VAL A 730 20.19 3.88 18.14
CA VAL A 730 21.14 4.88 18.63
C VAL A 730 20.68 6.27 18.19
N HIS A 731 20.60 7.19 19.14
CA HIS A 731 20.20 8.58 18.89
C HIS A 731 20.98 9.62 19.72
N GLU A 732 21.80 9.17 20.69
CA GLU A 732 22.68 10.04 21.46
C GLU A 732 24.16 9.70 21.22
N ILE A 733 25.00 10.73 21.11
CA ILE A 733 26.47 10.62 21.08
C ILE A 733 27.02 11.37 22.29
N TRP A 734 27.73 10.68 23.18
CA TRP A 734 28.34 11.28 24.38
C TRP A 734 29.86 11.38 24.19
N ILE A 735 30.41 12.59 24.28
CA ILE A 735 31.82 12.87 23.95
C ILE A 735 32.61 13.24 25.23
N ALA A 736 33.70 12.51 25.48
CA ALA A 736 34.67 12.78 26.55
C ALA A 736 35.54 14.02 26.29
N GLU A 737 36.26 14.49 27.30
CA GLU A 737 37.12 15.67 27.18
C GLU A 737 38.23 15.48 26.13
N GLY A 738 38.40 16.47 25.25
CA GLY A 738 39.29 16.32 24.12
C GLY A 738 39.22 17.39 23.05
N THR A 739 39.99 17.18 22.00
CA THR A 739 39.92 17.95 20.76
C THR A 739 39.82 16.95 19.62
N TYR A 740 38.68 17.01 18.92
CA TYR A 740 38.30 16.07 17.87
C TYR A 740 38.36 16.79 16.52
N LYS A 741 38.94 16.10 15.53
CA LYS A 741 39.18 16.62 14.17
C LYS A 741 38.30 15.84 13.17
N PRO A 742 37.60 16.50 12.22
CA PRO A 742 36.75 15.81 11.25
C PRO A 742 37.53 14.98 10.21
N SER A 743 38.86 15.11 10.16
CA SER A 743 39.75 14.15 9.50
C SER A 743 41.16 14.22 10.08
N PRO A 744 41.93 13.11 10.08
CA PRO A 744 43.38 13.16 10.25
C PRO A 744 44.12 13.59 8.96
N SER A 745 43.42 13.75 7.83
CA SER A 745 43.99 14.21 6.56
C SER A 745 43.97 15.74 6.43
N THR A 746 44.64 16.27 5.40
CA THR A 746 44.63 17.69 5.00
C THR A 746 43.48 18.03 4.03
N ASN A 747 42.42 17.20 3.94
CA ASN A 747 41.31 17.44 3.02
C ASN A 747 40.30 18.44 3.61
N ARG A 748 40.40 19.70 3.15
CA ARG A 748 39.63 20.85 3.65
C ARG A 748 38.11 20.74 3.47
N ASP A 749 37.63 19.89 2.58
CA ASP A 749 36.19 19.66 2.37
C ASP A 749 35.54 18.79 3.46
N THR A 750 36.34 18.16 4.32
CA THR A 750 35.84 17.37 5.46
C THR A 750 35.11 18.25 6.50
N SER A 751 34.12 17.69 7.17
CA SER A 751 33.33 18.32 8.24
C SER A 751 32.60 17.23 9.02
N TYR A 752 32.21 17.47 10.27
CA TYR A 752 31.22 16.63 10.93
C TYR A 752 29.85 16.85 10.29
N VAL A 753 29.27 15.81 9.70
CA VAL A 753 27.99 15.90 8.98
C VAL A 753 26.85 15.38 9.86
N LEU A 754 26.01 16.27 10.37
CA LEU A 754 24.83 15.89 11.16
C LEU A 754 23.67 15.51 10.24
N ARG A 755 23.01 14.41 10.61
CA ARG A 755 21.86 13.80 9.92
C ARG A 755 20.82 13.39 10.96
N ASP A 756 19.59 13.20 10.50
CA ASP A 756 18.60 12.26 11.05
C ASP A 756 18.45 12.32 12.59
N SER A 757 18.23 13.53 13.11
CA SER A 757 17.83 13.83 14.50
C SER A 757 18.77 13.33 15.61
N VAL A 758 20.06 13.20 15.32
CA VAL A 758 21.09 12.87 16.31
C VAL A 758 21.28 13.96 17.38
N ALA A 759 21.41 13.56 18.65
CA ALA A 759 21.76 14.45 19.75
C ALA A 759 23.22 14.22 20.21
N ILE A 760 24.07 15.23 20.05
CA ILE A 760 25.48 15.19 20.46
C ILE A 760 25.68 16.01 21.72
N TYR A 761 26.16 15.34 22.78
CA TYR A 761 26.40 15.90 24.10
C TYR A 761 27.89 15.91 24.42
N GLY A 762 28.44 17.10 24.67
CA GLY A 762 29.75 17.29 25.27
C GLY A 762 29.70 17.51 26.78
N GLY A 763 30.88 17.57 27.39
CA GLY A 763 31.08 17.87 28.81
C GLY A 763 31.42 16.64 29.68
N PHE A 764 31.64 15.47 29.10
CA PHE A 764 31.98 14.25 29.85
C PHE A 764 33.49 14.12 30.12
N VAL A 765 33.87 13.36 31.14
CA VAL A 765 35.26 13.01 31.51
C VAL A 765 35.55 11.50 31.42
N GLY A 766 34.73 10.75 30.67
CA GLY A 766 35.00 9.36 30.30
C GLY A 766 34.70 8.31 31.39
N ASN A 767 33.83 8.62 32.36
CA ASN A 767 33.47 7.66 33.43
C ASN A 767 31.99 7.70 33.86
N GLU A 768 31.20 8.59 33.28
CA GLU A 768 29.80 8.83 33.62
C GLU A 768 28.87 7.70 33.15
N THR A 769 27.81 7.47 33.93
CA THR A 769 26.75 6.49 33.64
C THR A 769 25.40 7.12 33.30
N LEU A 770 25.25 8.44 33.50
CA LEU A 770 24.03 9.21 33.25
C LEU A 770 24.36 10.56 32.61
N ARG A 771 23.57 11.00 31.62
CA ARG A 771 23.77 12.30 30.92
C ARG A 771 23.78 13.51 31.87
N THR A 772 23.11 13.41 33.01
CA THR A 772 23.06 14.46 34.05
C THR A 772 24.33 14.59 34.89
N GLN A 773 25.34 13.74 34.68
CA GLN A 773 26.64 13.82 35.36
C GLN A 773 27.69 14.65 34.61
N ARG A 774 27.46 14.95 33.32
CA ARG A 774 28.36 15.76 32.50
C ARG A 774 28.51 17.18 33.06
N SER A 775 29.68 17.77 32.85
CA SER A 775 29.93 19.19 33.10
C SER A 775 29.15 20.09 32.14
N THR A 776 28.77 21.28 32.61
CA THR A 776 28.21 22.36 31.76
C THR A 776 29.28 23.27 31.18
N ASP A 777 30.57 22.90 31.25
CA ASP A 777 31.68 23.64 30.64
C ASP A 777 31.91 23.17 29.19
N PRO A 778 31.50 23.96 28.17
CA PRO A 778 31.67 23.58 26.77
C PRO A 778 33.14 23.55 26.33
N SER A 779 34.09 24.05 27.14
CA SER A 779 35.50 24.07 26.78
C SER A 779 36.16 22.68 26.91
N LEU A 780 35.55 21.72 27.61
CA LEU A 780 36.09 20.35 27.74
C LEU A 780 36.13 19.62 26.39
N VAL A 781 35.09 19.78 25.56
CA VAL A 781 34.96 19.12 24.25
C VAL A 781 35.12 20.13 23.13
N LYS A 782 36.17 19.99 22.32
CA LYS A 782 36.47 20.91 21.22
C LYS A 782 36.36 20.20 19.88
N LEU A 783 35.35 20.54 19.07
CA LEU A 783 35.27 20.17 17.66
C LEU A 783 36.08 21.20 16.87
N SER A 784 37.12 20.74 16.15
CA SER A 784 38.20 21.59 15.67
C SER A 784 38.42 21.42 14.17
N GLY A 785 38.28 22.51 13.41
CA GLY A 785 38.57 22.55 11.97
C GLY A 785 40.06 22.47 11.64
N ASP A 786 40.95 22.74 12.60
CA ASP A 786 42.37 22.38 12.59
C ASP A 786 42.52 20.88 12.29
N ILE A 787 42.79 20.54 11.02
CA ILE A 787 43.07 19.19 10.49
C ILE A 787 44.47 19.21 9.89
N GLY A 788 45.14 18.06 9.75
CA GLY A 788 46.53 18.06 9.32
C GLY A 788 47.47 18.73 10.33
N ILE A 789 48.12 19.83 9.94
CA ILE A 789 49.21 20.48 10.69
C ILE A 789 48.66 21.41 11.78
N LEU A 790 49.03 21.14 13.04
CA LEU A 790 48.55 21.88 14.21
C LEU A 790 48.89 23.39 14.16
N ASN A 791 47.86 24.23 14.19
CA ASN A 791 47.87 25.69 14.00
C ASN A 791 48.26 26.19 12.58
N ASP A 792 48.23 25.37 11.54
CA ASP A 792 48.29 25.85 10.15
C ASP A 792 46.87 26.17 9.65
N SER A 793 46.59 27.41 9.25
CA SER A 793 45.27 27.79 8.75
C SER A 793 45.06 27.45 7.27
N THR A 794 46.07 26.89 6.58
CA THR A 794 45.99 26.59 5.14
C THR A 794 45.44 25.21 4.83
N ASP A 795 45.48 24.26 5.77
CA ASP A 795 44.81 22.96 5.69
C ASP A 795 43.56 22.82 6.60
N ASN A 796 43.29 23.78 7.49
CA ASN A 796 42.01 23.89 8.23
C ASN A 796 40.77 23.56 7.36
N ALA A 797 39.85 22.76 7.88
CA ALA A 797 38.56 22.47 7.26
C ALA A 797 37.77 23.75 6.94
N TYR A 798 37.13 23.82 5.77
CA TYR A 798 36.28 24.96 5.39
C TYR A 798 35.08 25.13 6.33
N HIS A 799 34.57 24.03 6.87
CA HIS A 799 33.46 24.01 7.82
C HIS A 799 33.75 22.98 8.91
N VAL A 800 33.60 23.32 10.19
CA VAL A 800 33.74 22.33 11.28
C VAL A 800 32.55 21.38 11.28
N ILE A 801 31.34 21.93 11.15
CA ILE A 801 30.08 21.17 11.16
C ILE A 801 29.21 21.55 9.96
N LYS A 802 28.63 20.54 9.31
CA LYS A 802 27.58 20.67 8.28
C LYS A 802 26.31 20.00 8.78
N VAL A 803 25.19 20.72 8.79
CA VAL A 803 23.88 20.17 9.17
C VAL A 803 23.05 19.92 7.89
N ASN A 804 22.81 18.65 7.56
CA ASN A 804 22.07 18.27 6.35
C ASN A 804 20.56 18.55 6.47
N PRO A 805 19.84 18.72 5.34
CA PRO A 805 18.38 18.89 5.36
C PRO A 805 17.57 17.74 5.97
N SER A 806 18.13 16.53 6.11
CA SER A 806 17.47 15.39 6.77
C SER A 806 17.53 15.45 8.31
N CYS A 807 18.42 16.28 8.85
CA CYS A 807 18.42 16.63 10.27
C CYS A 807 17.15 17.45 10.58
N THR A 808 16.17 16.83 11.24
CA THR A 808 14.88 17.47 11.57
C THR A 808 14.75 17.85 13.05
N ASP A 809 15.56 17.27 13.95
CA ASP A 809 15.59 17.65 15.37
C ASP A 809 16.95 17.39 16.05
N CYS A 810 18.07 17.63 15.35
CA CYS A 810 19.39 17.36 15.95
C CYS A 810 19.72 18.35 17.08
N ILE A 811 20.56 17.91 18.02
CA ILE A 811 21.01 18.71 19.16
C ILE A 811 22.54 18.75 19.17
N LEU A 812 23.12 19.94 19.37
CA LEU A 812 24.50 20.12 19.81
C LEU A 812 24.46 20.79 21.19
N ASP A 813 24.99 20.11 22.21
CA ASP A 813 24.86 20.54 23.60
C ASP A 813 26.20 20.48 24.34
N GLY A 814 26.64 21.60 24.93
CA GLY A 814 27.76 21.66 25.87
C GLY A 814 29.14 21.35 25.27
N LEU A 815 29.45 21.93 24.10
CA LEU A 815 30.74 21.78 23.42
C LEU A 815 31.22 23.07 22.73
N THR A 816 32.48 23.09 22.32
CA THR A 816 33.12 24.20 21.58
C THR A 816 33.32 23.85 20.11
N VAL A 817 32.97 24.75 19.19
CA VAL A 817 33.19 24.64 17.73
C VAL A 817 34.16 25.73 17.27
N ARG A 818 35.30 25.34 16.69
CA ARG A 818 36.39 26.29 16.38
C ARG A 818 37.27 25.94 15.19
N PHE A 819 38.01 26.93 14.69
CA PHE A 819 39.02 26.80 13.63
C PHE A 819 38.49 26.28 12.27
N GLY A 820 37.21 26.48 11.98
CA GLY A 820 36.71 26.41 10.60
C GLY A 820 37.14 27.65 9.82
N GLU A 821 37.59 27.46 8.57
CA GLU A 821 38.34 28.46 7.81
C GLU A 821 37.84 28.49 6.35
N ALA A 822 36.65 29.05 6.13
CA ALA A 822 36.01 29.10 4.81
C ALA A 822 36.62 30.22 3.95
N ASN A 823 37.82 29.96 3.41
CA ASN A 823 38.61 30.86 2.59
C ASN A 823 38.90 30.32 1.16
N GLY A 824 38.08 29.39 0.69
CA GLY A 824 38.15 28.81 -0.65
C GLY A 824 37.75 29.76 -1.79
N THR A 825 37.73 29.24 -3.01
CA THR A 825 37.47 30.02 -4.24
C THR A 825 36.01 30.06 -4.68
N VAL A 826 35.15 29.20 -4.12
CA VAL A 826 33.72 29.09 -4.44
C VAL A 826 32.88 28.82 -3.19
N THR A 827 31.60 29.18 -3.23
CA THR A 827 30.62 28.74 -2.22
C THR A 827 30.35 27.24 -2.32
N PRO A 828 30.14 26.51 -1.21
CA PRO A 828 30.01 27.02 0.16
C PRO A 828 31.34 27.29 0.89
N ALA A 829 32.50 26.91 0.35
CA ALA A 829 33.82 27.03 1.00
C ALA A 829 34.31 28.48 1.29
N GLN A 830 33.43 29.47 1.23
CA GLN A 830 33.63 30.90 1.50
C GLN A 830 32.75 31.45 2.64
N ILE A 831 31.86 30.62 3.19
CA ILE A 831 30.82 30.95 4.16
C ILE A 831 30.68 29.87 5.24
N GLY A 832 30.11 30.18 6.40
CA GLY A 832 29.72 29.14 7.38
C GLY A 832 30.89 28.38 8.00
N GLY A 833 31.90 29.09 8.52
CA GLY A 833 33.16 28.49 9.00
C GLY A 833 32.97 27.55 10.19
N GLY A 834 32.33 28.04 11.27
CA GLY A 834 31.95 27.18 12.40
C GLY A 834 30.90 26.15 11.99
N LEU A 835 29.71 26.64 11.61
CA LEU A 835 28.59 25.81 11.19
C LEU A 835 27.97 26.29 9.86
N LEU A 836 27.78 25.34 8.93
CA LEU A 836 26.95 25.51 7.73
C LEU A 836 25.66 24.70 7.90
N ILE A 837 24.51 25.37 7.92
CA ILE A 837 23.24 24.78 8.37
C ILE A 837 22.18 24.84 7.27
N ASN A 838 21.78 23.65 6.80
CA ASN A 838 20.71 23.45 5.80
C ASN A 838 19.50 22.65 6.37
N GLY A 839 19.50 22.35 7.67
CA GLY A 839 18.47 21.57 8.40
C GLY A 839 18.13 22.15 9.78
N LYS A 840 17.31 21.45 10.56
CA LYS A 840 16.83 21.92 11.87
C LYS A 840 17.71 21.42 13.02
N VAL A 841 18.29 22.35 13.78
CA VAL A 841 19.20 22.06 14.90
C VAL A 841 18.95 22.97 16.10
N LEU A 842 19.07 22.40 17.29
CA LEU A 842 19.19 23.12 18.57
C LEU A 842 20.67 23.20 18.95
N LEU A 843 21.18 24.42 19.16
CA LEU A 843 22.45 24.70 19.80
C LEU A 843 22.17 25.09 21.25
N ASP A 844 22.67 24.33 22.21
CA ASP A 844 22.43 24.54 23.65
C ASP A 844 23.76 24.60 24.41
N HIS A 845 24.02 25.69 25.15
CA HIS A 845 25.27 25.88 25.89
C HIS A 845 26.56 25.74 25.02
N VAL A 846 26.46 25.97 23.70
CA VAL A 846 27.57 25.80 22.74
C VAL A 846 28.44 27.06 22.72
N THR A 847 29.77 26.90 22.69
CA THR A 847 30.70 27.98 22.37
C THR A 847 31.14 27.90 20.91
N ILE A 848 30.99 28.98 20.14
CA ILE A 848 31.46 29.07 18.76
C ILE A 848 32.54 30.15 18.69
N GLU A 849 33.80 29.73 18.54
CA GLU A 849 34.96 30.63 18.64
C GLU A 849 35.97 30.46 17.50
N ARG A 850 36.67 31.54 17.14
CA ARG A 850 37.89 31.47 16.31
C ARG A 850 37.66 30.76 14.96
N ASN A 851 36.53 31.05 14.32
CA ASN A 851 36.22 30.61 12.96
C ASN A 851 36.32 31.80 12.00
N THR A 852 36.77 31.54 10.77
CA THR A 852 37.04 32.56 9.75
C THR A 852 36.23 32.29 8.48
N THR A 853 35.68 33.33 7.85
CA THR A 853 35.11 33.25 6.49
C THR A 853 35.52 34.45 5.64
N VAL A 854 35.75 34.26 4.35
CA VAL A 854 36.06 35.39 3.43
C VAL A 854 34.82 36.19 3.03
N LEU A 855 33.61 35.63 3.20
CA LEU A 855 32.34 36.33 3.03
C LEU A 855 31.62 36.48 4.38
N ASP A 856 30.79 35.49 4.74
CA ASP A 856 29.72 35.61 5.73
C ASP A 856 29.63 34.39 6.66
N GLY A 857 28.96 34.57 7.80
CA GLY A 857 28.60 33.48 8.70
C GLY A 857 29.80 32.79 9.33
N ALA A 858 30.78 33.56 9.83
CA ALA A 858 31.98 33.00 10.46
C ALA A 858 31.65 32.01 11.58
N ALA A 859 30.71 32.36 12.47
CA ALA A 859 30.17 31.43 13.44
C ALA A 859 29.11 30.49 12.82
N ILE A 860 28.09 31.06 12.17
CA ILE A 860 26.93 30.33 11.65
C ILE A 860 26.48 30.90 10.29
N TYR A 861 26.26 30.02 9.31
CA TYR A 861 25.56 30.36 8.07
C TYR A 861 24.36 29.42 7.85
N ASN A 862 23.14 29.97 7.89
CA ASN A 862 21.90 29.23 7.63
C ASN A 862 21.41 29.47 6.20
N SER A 863 20.98 28.41 5.51
CA SER A 863 20.48 28.48 4.12
C SER A 863 19.30 27.56 3.84
N GLY A 864 18.25 28.11 3.26
CA GLY A 864 17.10 27.36 2.74
C GLY A 864 15.97 27.20 3.77
N ALA A 865 14.74 27.04 3.30
CA ALA A 865 13.55 26.98 4.16
C ALA A 865 13.56 25.83 5.19
N SER A 866 14.35 24.77 4.98
CA SER A 866 14.54 23.68 5.93
C SER A 866 15.51 24.00 7.08
N ALA A 867 16.32 25.06 6.96
CA ALA A 867 17.28 25.44 7.98
C ALA A 867 16.59 26.21 9.11
N ILE A 868 16.42 25.57 10.26
CA ILE A 868 15.78 26.16 11.45
C ILE A 868 16.74 26.00 12.63
N THR A 869 17.46 27.07 12.97
CA THR A 869 18.40 27.05 14.10
C THR A 869 17.76 27.67 15.33
N THR A 870 17.74 26.94 16.44
CA THR A 870 17.48 27.50 17.77
C THR A 870 18.79 27.62 18.52
N ILE A 871 19.09 28.80 19.06
CA ILE A 871 20.31 29.11 19.80
C ILE A 871 19.92 29.41 21.26
N ARG A 872 20.40 28.59 22.19
CA ARG A 872 20.13 28.69 23.62
C ARG A 872 21.41 28.73 24.44
N ASP A 873 21.52 29.72 25.33
CA ASP A 873 22.62 29.87 26.30
C ASP A 873 24.04 29.77 25.69
N CYS A 874 24.19 30.15 24.41
CA CYS A 874 25.43 30.01 23.64
C CYS A 874 26.39 31.20 23.79
N LEU A 875 27.69 30.96 23.57
CA LEU A 875 28.74 31.98 23.55
C LEU A 875 29.36 32.11 22.15
N PHE A 876 29.36 33.31 21.60
CA PHE A 876 30.02 33.66 20.34
C PHE A 876 31.20 34.57 20.61
N ARG A 877 32.42 34.20 20.19
CA ARG A 877 33.59 35.08 20.37
C ARG A 877 34.70 34.91 19.35
N LEU A 878 35.45 35.97 19.07
CA LEU A 878 36.67 35.91 18.25
C LEU A 878 36.45 35.26 16.85
N ASN A 879 35.23 35.30 16.31
CA ASN A 879 34.97 34.87 14.94
C ASN A 879 35.30 36.04 13.99
N THR A 880 35.54 35.76 12.71
CA THR A 880 35.97 36.79 11.76
C THR A 880 35.43 36.52 10.37
N SER A 881 34.41 37.28 9.97
CA SER A 881 33.86 37.28 8.61
C SER A 881 34.34 38.49 7.80
N GLY A 882 34.71 38.28 6.54
CA GLY A 882 35.20 39.33 5.64
C GLY A 882 34.19 40.46 5.39
N LEU A 883 32.90 40.22 5.63
CA LEU A 883 31.82 41.20 5.53
C LEU A 883 31.22 41.62 6.90
N ALA A 884 31.85 41.26 8.02
CA ALA A 884 31.41 41.57 9.39
C ALA A 884 29.95 41.12 9.71
N ARG A 885 29.60 39.90 9.29
CA ARG A 885 28.31 39.23 9.52
C ARG A 885 28.55 37.80 10.02
N ASP A 886 28.92 37.65 11.29
CA ASP A 886 29.34 36.35 11.83
C ASP A 886 28.21 35.31 11.99
N ILE A 887 26.96 35.76 12.06
CA ILE A 887 25.76 34.92 11.96
C ILE A 887 24.94 35.43 10.78
N LEU A 888 24.73 34.61 9.75
CA LEU A 888 23.89 34.94 8.60
C LEU A 888 22.72 33.95 8.46
N ASN A 889 21.56 34.46 8.05
CA ASN A 889 20.35 33.70 7.77
C ASN A 889 19.86 34.04 6.35
N SER A 890 19.72 33.03 5.48
CA SER A 890 19.52 33.22 4.03
C SER A 890 18.50 32.26 3.41
N ASN A 891 17.98 32.60 2.22
CA ASN A 891 17.13 31.73 1.39
C ASN A 891 15.88 31.15 2.11
N GLY A 892 15.25 31.95 2.98
CA GLY A 892 14.04 31.54 3.72
C GLY A 892 14.29 30.74 5.01
N ALA A 893 15.54 30.53 5.39
CA ALA A 893 15.92 29.92 6.67
C ALA A 893 15.41 30.71 7.89
N GLN A 894 15.39 30.06 9.05
CA GLN A 894 14.88 30.61 10.31
C GLN A 894 15.92 30.54 11.43
N LEU A 895 15.88 31.56 12.29
CA LEU A 895 16.78 31.71 13.43
C LEU A 895 15.97 32.14 14.67
N LYS A 896 16.12 31.39 15.76
CA LYS A 896 15.46 31.62 17.05
C LYS A 896 16.49 31.73 18.16
N PHE A 897 16.33 32.71 19.04
CA PHE A 897 17.16 32.86 20.24
C PHE A 897 16.35 32.58 21.50
N GLU A 898 16.91 31.80 22.42
CA GLU A 898 16.38 31.46 23.74
C GLU A 898 17.49 31.61 24.81
N GLY A 899 17.13 31.74 26.09
CA GLY A 899 18.13 31.84 27.17
C GLY A 899 19.04 33.07 27.10
N MET A 900 20.24 32.96 27.68
CA MET A 900 21.24 34.01 27.86
C MET A 900 22.41 33.87 26.86
N ASN A 901 22.14 34.14 25.59
CA ASN A 901 23.19 34.14 24.56
C ASN A 901 24.14 35.34 24.75
N THR A 902 25.45 35.08 24.67
CA THR A 902 26.51 36.07 24.88
C THR A 902 27.35 36.24 23.63
N VAL A 903 27.70 37.48 23.28
CA VAL A 903 28.71 37.82 22.27
C VAL A 903 29.87 38.51 22.98
N GLN A 904 31.11 38.13 22.66
CA GLN A 904 32.33 38.70 23.21
C GLN A 904 33.36 38.94 22.09
N ASP A 905 33.80 40.18 21.94
CA ASP A 905 34.91 40.56 21.05
C ASP A 905 36.27 40.03 21.57
#